data_AF-A0A2T9YN68-F1
#
_entry.id   AF-A0A2T9YN68-F1
#
_cell.length_a   1.000
_cell.length_b   1.000
_cell.length_c   1.000
_cell.angle_alpha   90.00
_cell.angle_beta   90.00
_cell.angle_gamma   90.00
#
_symmetry.space_group_name_H-M   'P 1'
#
loop_
_entity.id
_entity.type
_entity.pdbx_description
1 polymer ?
#
loop_
_entity_poly.entity_id
_entity_poly.type
_entity_poly.pdbx_seq_one_letter_code
_entity_poly.pdbx_strand_id
1 'polypeptide(L)'
;MTLAASKQTYFGVTPPISLKESNEQEILSTEQMIQALHHAGQFEDIAAGKNREIVLGQLDKVVQHFVYLASIKHGFSEAEARESKGKIYTFGSYRLGVHGAGADIDTLCVVPAHVSREYFFEIMTDLLSKRPDVKELTPVPEAYVPVIKMEFGNVPIDLTFASLHLPTIPDSLELLDTKILRNLDEQCIRSINGSRVTDEILRLVPNIKTFRESLRCIKYWAKRRGIYSNSLGFLGGVAWAMLVARVCQLYPNAVAGAIIVRFFKIMYQWNWPQPILLKPIEDGPLRVKVWNPKIYIQDRAHRMPIITPAYPSMCATHNVSKSTLTIMTAEFKRGADILDHIASNSCTWADLFTENDFFYRYKHYLQVEVSSSNLDSHHKTTGLIESRLRHLVMKLENIEHVVLAHPHIDNFDQAYTCKNADIALQIANGNMPNAQLSNDPIMVSSLPYSSNQSLPDDHESTLYKLYSTVFFVGLLISKKPSGFVGNRRIDLSWPAQEFLMLIKQTEMWNPENMFINIRFFKNLELPVYVFKSGVNPFIQTHDPLKLNKQLPTNHSSDNEPSNPSSGKKTRISDTLDKSSITTPVLITNQISNKPHLNIDKKNIALVDLPASNTDSLKKPKSNSLSTENDQQKQVRTFELPNLTEDKPLIVNSNLKDLGTILPSDNFGVNASLNPSLKNESKNVSNSNTEAFLPQIKNIRIPNAPPQPPPGGIKLRLADPQYHI
;
A
#
# COMPACT_ATOMS: atom_id res chain seq x y z
N MET A 1 -42.66 -27.19 15.37
CA MET A 1 -41.52 -27.86 14.70
C MET A 1 -40.33 -26.94 14.73
N THR A 2 -39.48 -27.11 15.73
CA THR A 2 -38.24 -26.36 15.93
C THR A 2 -37.20 -26.93 14.96
N LEU A 3 -36.86 -26.19 13.90
CA LEU A 3 -35.73 -26.50 13.05
C LEU A 3 -34.45 -26.39 13.89
N ALA A 4 -33.91 -27.55 14.30
CA ALA A 4 -32.56 -27.62 14.82
C ALA A 4 -31.61 -27.06 13.75
N ALA A 5 -30.98 -25.92 14.04
CA ALA A 5 -29.93 -25.38 13.19
C ALA A 5 -28.85 -26.46 13.06
N SER A 6 -28.65 -26.98 11.84
CA SER A 6 -27.59 -27.94 11.57
C SER A 6 -26.26 -27.29 11.96
N LYS A 7 -25.52 -27.90 12.91
CA LYS A 7 -24.14 -27.50 13.21
C LYS A 7 -23.38 -27.47 11.90
N GLN A 8 -22.91 -26.28 11.50
CA GLN A 8 -22.17 -26.12 10.25
C GLN A 8 -20.88 -26.95 10.34
N THR A 9 -20.74 -27.93 9.45
CA THR A 9 -19.64 -28.92 9.49
C THR A 9 -18.40 -28.52 8.69
N TYR A 10 -18.40 -27.31 8.10
CA TYR A 10 -17.35 -26.83 7.21
C TYR A 10 -17.05 -25.34 7.46
N PHE A 11 -15.84 -24.91 7.10
CA PHE A 11 -15.41 -23.51 7.20
C PHE A 11 -16.02 -22.65 6.09
N GLY A 12 -16.37 -21.39 6.39
CA GLY A 12 -16.87 -20.42 5.41
C GLY A 12 -18.37 -20.20 5.42
N VAL A 13 -18.89 -19.50 4.41
CA VAL A 13 -20.34 -19.22 4.24
C VAL A 13 -21.03 -20.12 3.22
N THR A 14 -20.27 -20.99 2.54
CA THR A 14 -20.79 -21.98 1.57
C THR A 14 -20.08 -23.31 1.77
N PRO A 15 -20.69 -24.44 1.36
CA PRO A 15 -20.01 -25.73 1.32
C PRO A 15 -18.70 -25.67 0.50
N PRO A 16 -17.72 -26.54 0.80
CA PRO A 16 -16.50 -26.65 0.00
C PRO A 16 -16.82 -27.11 -1.43
N ILE A 17 -16.06 -26.62 -2.41
CA ILE A 17 -16.19 -27.04 -3.81
C ILE A 17 -15.63 -28.46 -4.00
N SER A 18 -14.54 -28.78 -3.30
CA SER A 18 -13.93 -30.10 -3.34
C SER A 18 -13.30 -30.45 -2.00
N LEU A 19 -13.55 -31.67 -1.54
CA LEU A 19 -12.89 -32.30 -0.39
C LEU A 19 -11.72 -33.20 -0.80
N LYS A 20 -11.42 -33.31 -2.09
CA LYS A 20 -10.33 -34.16 -2.58
C LYS A 20 -8.98 -33.64 -2.07
N GLU A 21 -8.14 -34.58 -1.66
CA GLU A 21 -6.73 -34.32 -1.42
C GLU A 21 -5.99 -33.99 -2.72
N SER A 22 -4.84 -33.36 -2.57
CA SER A 22 -3.98 -33.03 -3.69
C SER A 22 -3.24 -34.24 -4.24
N ASN A 23 -3.05 -34.27 -5.55
CA ASN A 23 -2.28 -35.32 -6.22
C ASN A 23 -0.77 -35.04 -6.15
N GLU A 24 0.06 -36.02 -6.55
CA GLU A 24 1.53 -35.91 -6.52
C GLU A 24 2.07 -34.73 -7.35
N GLN A 25 1.43 -34.40 -8.48
CA GLN A 25 1.84 -33.27 -9.32
C GLN A 25 1.59 -31.92 -8.61
N GLU A 26 0.46 -31.78 -7.92
CA GLU A 26 0.14 -30.59 -7.13
C GLU A 26 1.10 -30.44 -5.93
N ILE A 27 1.52 -31.55 -5.32
CA ILE A 27 2.51 -31.58 -4.25
C ILE A 27 3.88 -31.13 -4.78
N LEU A 28 4.37 -31.72 -5.87
CA LEU A 28 5.63 -31.34 -6.49
C LEU A 28 5.64 -29.87 -6.95
N SER A 29 4.53 -29.40 -7.52
CA SER A 29 4.37 -28.00 -7.90
C SER A 29 4.45 -27.07 -6.68
N THR A 30 3.94 -27.50 -5.53
CA THR A 30 4.05 -26.77 -4.25
C THR A 30 5.51 -26.67 -3.80
N GLU A 31 6.29 -27.75 -3.90
CA GLU A 31 7.72 -27.72 -3.54
C GLU A 31 8.51 -26.75 -4.41
N GLN A 32 8.27 -26.77 -5.72
CA GLN A 32 8.90 -25.82 -6.67
C GLN A 32 8.52 -24.36 -6.36
N MET A 33 7.27 -24.12 -5.99
CA MET A 33 6.79 -22.79 -5.58
C MET A 33 7.53 -22.31 -4.33
N ILE A 34 7.65 -23.17 -3.31
CA ILE A 34 8.37 -22.85 -2.07
C ILE A 34 9.84 -22.56 -2.35
N GLN A 35 10.50 -23.37 -3.18
CA GLN A 35 11.88 -23.10 -3.63
C GLN A 35 11.99 -21.73 -4.30
N ALA A 36 11.09 -21.39 -5.23
CA ALA A 36 11.10 -20.08 -5.88
C ALA A 36 10.94 -18.92 -4.87
N LEU A 37 10.10 -19.09 -3.84
CA LEU A 37 9.95 -18.09 -2.77
C LEU A 37 11.20 -17.97 -1.88
N HIS A 38 11.92 -19.06 -1.60
CA HIS A 38 13.21 -19.02 -0.92
C HIS A 38 14.26 -18.25 -1.73
N HIS A 39 14.40 -18.55 -3.03
CA HIS A 39 15.32 -17.80 -3.91
C HIS A 39 14.96 -16.32 -4.01
N ALA A 40 13.68 -15.98 -3.88
CA ALA A 40 13.18 -14.61 -3.87
C ALA A 40 13.28 -13.92 -2.48
N GLY A 41 13.90 -14.54 -1.48
CA GLY A 41 14.08 -13.96 -0.14
C GLY A 41 12.78 -13.72 0.62
N GLN A 42 11.73 -14.51 0.37
CA GLN A 42 10.41 -14.33 1.00
C GLN A 42 10.27 -15.01 2.36
N PHE A 43 11.34 -15.60 2.88
CA PHE A 43 11.42 -16.19 4.21
C PHE A 43 12.46 -15.45 5.03
N GLU A 44 12.12 -15.16 6.28
CA GLU A 44 13.03 -14.57 7.24
C GLU A 44 14.05 -15.61 7.73
N ASP A 45 15.24 -15.16 8.09
CA ASP A 45 16.24 -16.03 8.70
C ASP A 45 15.88 -16.36 10.17
N ILE A 46 16.45 -17.44 10.69
CA ILE A 46 16.14 -17.90 12.05
C ILE A 46 16.62 -16.89 13.11
N ALA A 47 17.71 -16.17 12.83
CA ALA A 47 18.30 -15.21 13.76
C ALA A 47 17.43 -13.96 13.92
N ALA A 48 16.94 -13.37 12.84
CA ALA A 48 16.01 -12.25 12.88
C ALA A 48 14.67 -12.67 13.50
N GLY A 49 14.18 -13.88 13.22
CA GLY A 49 13.00 -14.43 13.89
C GLY A 49 13.15 -14.44 15.42
N LYS A 50 14.27 -14.94 15.93
CA LYS A 50 14.60 -14.91 17.38
C LYS A 50 14.75 -13.48 17.91
N ASN A 51 15.37 -12.58 17.14
CA ASN A 51 15.51 -11.19 17.54
C ASN A 51 14.14 -10.51 17.74
N ARG A 52 13.17 -10.77 16.86
CA ARG A 52 11.80 -10.27 17.01
C ARG A 52 11.13 -10.75 18.30
N GLU A 53 11.33 -12.01 18.67
CA GLU A 53 10.79 -12.56 19.93
C GLU A 53 11.41 -11.88 21.16
N ILE A 54 12.73 -11.64 21.13
CA ILE A 54 13.44 -10.92 22.19
C ILE A 54 12.90 -9.49 22.32
N VAL A 55 12.79 -8.78 21.19
CA VAL A 55 12.29 -7.41 21.15
C VAL A 55 10.85 -7.33 21.65
N LEU A 56 9.96 -8.26 21.27
CA LEU A 56 8.60 -8.33 21.79
C LEU A 56 8.55 -8.58 23.31
N GLY A 57 9.42 -9.46 23.82
CA GLY A 57 9.55 -9.68 25.26
C GLY A 57 10.06 -8.45 26.02
N GLN A 58 10.93 -7.66 25.42
CA GLN A 58 11.37 -6.38 25.99
C GLN A 58 10.27 -5.32 25.93
N LEU A 59 9.55 -5.22 24.81
CA LEU A 59 8.44 -4.31 24.64
C LEU A 59 7.31 -4.60 25.64
N ASP A 60 6.99 -5.87 25.89
CA ASP A 60 6.00 -6.24 26.91
C ASP A 60 6.40 -5.70 28.30
N LYS A 61 7.68 -5.82 28.68
CA LYS A 61 8.19 -5.25 29.95
C LYS A 61 8.06 -3.73 29.99
N VAL A 62 8.33 -3.04 28.88
CA VAL A 62 8.13 -1.59 28.77
C VAL A 62 6.65 -1.24 28.95
N VAL A 63 5.74 -2.03 28.37
CA VAL A 63 4.28 -1.86 28.54
C VAL A 63 3.84 -2.07 29.99
N GLN A 64 4.36 -3.08 30.69
CA GLN A 64 4.07 -3.26 32.12
C GLN A 64 4.52 -2.03 32.93
N HIS A 65 5.72 -1.52 32.66
CA HIS A 65 6.25 -0.36 33.38
C HIS A 65 5.48 0.92 33.05
N PHE A 66 5.08 1.11 31.80
CA PHE A 66 4.21 2.19 31.36
C PHE A 66 2.89 2.19 32.14
N VAL A 67 2.19 1.05 32.20
CA VAL A 67 0.90 0.95 32.93
C VAL A 67 1.08 1.21 34.42
N TYR A 68 2.18 0.74 35.02
CA TYR A 68 2.52 1.05 36.41
C TYR A 68 2.64 2.56 36.63
N LEU A 69 3.48 3.25 35.84
CA LEU A 69 3.69 4.70 35.98
C LEU A 69 2.41 5.50 35.70
N ALA A 70 1.64 5.12 34.70
CA ALA A 70 0.34 5.72 34.41
C ALA A 70 -0.65 5.54 35.57
N SER A 71 -0.65 4.37 36.23
CA SER A 71 -1.50 4.10 37.40
C SER A 71 -1.09 4.95 38.60
N ILE A 72 0.20 5.10 38.86
CA ILE A 72 0.72 5.98 39.92
C ILE A 72 0.34 7.44 39.64
N LYS A 73 0.52 7.91 38.39
CA LYS A 73 0.13 9.28 37.98
C LYS A 73 -1.37 9.53 38.12
N HIS A 74 -2.19 8.48 37.94
CA HIS A 74 -3.63 8.53 38.16
C HIS A 74 -4.02 8.57 39.65
N GLY A 75 -3.08 8.30 40.57
CA GLY A 75 -3.29 8.36 42.02
C GLY A 75 -3.51 7.00 42.71
N PHE A 76 -3.24 5.87 42.03
CA PHE A 76 -3.31 4.55 42.65
C PHE A 76 -2.13 4.30 43.59
N SER A 77 -2.32 3.42 44.57
CA SER A 77 -1.22 2.93 45.41
C SER A 77 -0.25 2.05 44.61
N GLU A 78 0.97 1.83 45.12
CA GLU A 78 1.93 0.93 44.46
C GLU A 78 1.41 -0.50 44.26
N ALA A 79 0.60 -1.00 45.19
CA ALA A 79 0.02 -2.34 45.10
C ALA A 79 -0.99 -2.41 43.94
N GLU A 80 -1.95 -1.47 43.90
CA GLU A 80 -2.94 -1.38 42.83
C GLU A 80 -2.29 -1.14 41.46
N ALA A 81 -1.27 -0.26 41.40
CA ALA A 81 -0.53 0.01 40.18
C ALA A 81 0.17 -1.23 39.61
N ARG A 82 0.69 -2.12 40.46
CA ARG A 82 1.28 -3.40 40.04
C ARG A 82 0.24 -4.41 39.55
N GLU A 83 -0.98 -4.35 40.08
CA GLU A 83 -2.07 -5.23 39.67
C GLU A 83 -2.76 -4.80 38.37
N SER A 84 -2.74 -3.51 38.02
CA SER A 84 -3.32 -2.95 36.79
C SER A 84 -2.92 -3.72 35.53
N LYS A 85 -1.61 -3.96 35.34
CA LYS A 85 -0.96 -4.65 34.21
C LYS A 85 -1.33 -4.14 32.81
N GLY A 86 -0.42 -4.33 31.85
CA GLY A 86 -0.69 -4.15 30.42
C GLY A 86 -0.52 -5.45 29.67
N LYS A 87 -0.84 -5.48 28.38
CA LYS A 87 -0.51 -6.62 27.51
C LYS A 87 -0.30 -6.19 26.07
N ILE A 88 0.67 -6.79 25.39
CA ILE A 88 0.84 -6.61 23.95
C ILE A 88 0.17 -7.73 23.16
N TYR A 89 -0.36 -7.37 21.99
CA TYR A 89 -0.87 -8.31 20.99
C TYR A 89 -0.27 -7.97 19.65
N THR A 90 0.27 -8.97 18.95
CA THR A 90 0.72 -8.77 17.57
C THR A 90 -0.43 -9.01 16.60
N PHE A 91 -0.41 -8.30 15.49
CA PHE A 91 -1.38 -8.51 14.42
C PHE A 91 -0.70 -8.41 13.05
N GLY A 92 -1.49 -8.35 11.98
CA GLY A 92 -0.97 -8.13 10.64
C GLY A 92 -0.07 -9.28 10.16
N SER A 93 0.95 -8.93 9.37
CA SER A 93 1.70 -9.94 8.62
C SER A 93 2.57 -10.85 9.50
N TYR A 94 3.11 -10.30 10.61
CA TYR A 94 3.90 -11.04 11.58
C TYR A 94 3.04 -12.08 12.30
N ARG A 95 1.89 -11.68 12.86
CA ARG A 95 0.96 -12.61 13.54
C ARG A 95 0.42 -13.68 12.60
N LEU A 96 0.14 -13.34 11.35
CA LEU A 96 -0.25 -14.32 10.32
C LEU A 96 0.88 -15.31 9.99
N GLY A 97 2.15 -15.00 10.30
CA GLY A 97 3.31 -15.81 9.97
C GLY A 97 3.67 -15.76 8.48
N VAL A 98 3.44 -14.61 7.83
CA VAL A 98 3.67 -14.35 6.39
C VAL A 98 4.46 -13.06 6.15
N HIS A 99 5.19 -12.61 7.16
CA HIS A 99 6.13 -11.49 7.06
C HIS A 99 7.42 -11.93 6.34
N GLY A 100 8.03 -11.00 5.61
CA GLY A 100 9.33 -11.19 4.97
C GLY A 100 10.45 -10.57 5.79
N ALA A 101 11.69 -10.73 5.33
CA ALA A 101 12.84 -10.04 5.91
C ALA A 101 12.61 -8.51 5.90
N GLY A 102 12.96 -7.85 7.01
CA GLY A 102 12.80 -6.40 7.15
C GLY A 102 11.35 -5.89 7.30
N ALA A 103 10.34 -6.77 7.35
CA ALA A 103 8.97 -6.37 7.62
C ALA A 103 8.82 -5.80 9.04
N ASP A 104 7.84 -4.92 9.22
CA ASP A 104 7.42 -4.37 10.49
C ASP A 104 6.66 -5.39 11.37
N ILE A 105 6.61 -5.11 12.67
CA ILE A 105 5.70 -5.79 13.61
C ILE A 105 4.60 -4.83 14.03
N ASP A 106 3.41 -5.06 13.49
CA ASP A 106 2.17 -4.46 13.97
C ASP A 106 1.86 -4.96 15.39
N THR A 107 1.90 -4.05 16.37
CA THR A 107 1.70 -4.37 17.80
C THR A 107 0.62 -3.49 18.42
N LEU A 108 -0.24 -4.07 19.24
CA LEU A 108 -1.29 -3.40 20.00
C LEU A 108 -0.96 -3.45 21.49
N CYS A 109 -0.85 -2.29 22.12
CA CYS A 109 -0.77 -2.10 23.56
C CYS A 109 -2.18 -2.02 24.14
N VAL A 110 -2.56 -3.02 24.94
CA VAL A 110 -3.86 -3.11 25.64
C VAL A 110 -3.66 -2.78 27.10
N VAL A 111 -4.43 -1.82 27.60
CA VAL A 111 -4.31 -1.28 28.97
C VAL A 111 -5.67 -1.11 29.66
N PRO A 112 -5.71 -0.95 30.99
CA PRO A 112 -6.94 -0.71 31.74
C PRO A 112 -7.56 0.66 31.48
N ALA A 113 -8.79 0.85 31.98
CA ALA A 113 -9.65 2.00 31.70
C ALA A 113 -9.07 3.35 32.16
N HIS A 114 -8.29 3.36 33.24
CA HIS A 114 -7.71 4.59 33.81
C HIS A 114 -6.45 5.06 33.06
N VAL A 115 -5.87 4.20 32.22
CA VAL A 115 -4.71 4.56 31.41
C VAL A 115 -5.20 5.18 30.11
N SER A 116 -4.92 6.47 29.93
CA SER A 116 -5.42 7.25 28.80
C SER A 116 -4.46 7.25 27.60
N ARG A 117 -4.96 7.68 26.44
CA ARG A 117 -4.16 7.84 25.22
C ARG A 117 -3.13 8.95 25.35
N GLU A 118 -3.43 9.99 26.12
CA GLU A 118 -2.50 11.07 26.44
C GLU A 118 -1.30 10.51 27.21
N TYR A 119 -1.53 9.64 28.20
CA TYR A 119 -0.44 8.95 28.89
C TYR A 119 0.36 8.05 27.96
N PHE A 120 -0.29 7.40 26.99
CA PHE A 120 0.44 6.63 25.98
C PHE A 120 1.40 7.54 25.19
N PHE A 121 0.96 8.67 24.64
CA PHE A 121 1.86 9.54 23.88
C PHE A 121 2.87 10.33 24.73
N GLU A 122 2.60 10.54 26.02
CA GLU A 122 3.51 11.21 26.96
C GLU A 122 4.51 10.22 27.59
N ILE A 123 4.02 9.29 28.41
CA ILE A 123 4.83 8.41 29.26
C ILE A 123 5.48 7.30 28.44
N MET A 124 4.76 6.65 27.52
CA MET A 124 5.36 5.56 26.71
C MET A 124 6.48 6.13 25.83
N THR A 125 6.25 7.27 25.19
CA THR A 125 7.26 7.91 24.33
C THR A 125 8.50 8.30 25.14
N ASP A 126 8.34 8.85 26.34
CA ASP A 126 9.45 9.16 27.24
C ASP A 126 10.21 7.92 27.71
N LEU A 127 9.51 6.82 28.02
CA LEU A 127 10.14 5.55 28.38
C LEU A 127 10.94 4.96 27.21
N LEU A 128 10.40 5.00 26.00
CA LEU A 128 11.05 4.48 24.80
C LEU A 128 12.24 5.35 24.37
N SER A 129 12.15 6.67 24.47
CA SER A 129 13.24 7.59 24.06
C SER A 129 14.50 7.47 24.92
N LYS A 130 14.35 7.04 26.17
CA LYS A 130 15.46 6.80 27.11
C LYS A 130 16.23 5.51 26.84
N ARG A 131 15.75 4.67 25.92
CA ARG A 131 16.39 3.39 25.62
C ARG A 131 17.40 3.52 24.48
N PRO A 132 18.63 3.02 24.62
CA PRO A 132 19.64 3.09 23.58
C PRO A 132 19.39 2.15 22.39
N ASP A 133 18.53 1.14 22.57
CA ASP A 133 18.15 0.18 21.55
C ASP A 133 16.89 0.59 20.77
N VAL A 134 16.35 1.78 21.01
CA VAL A 134 15.23 2.38 20.27
C VAL A 134 15.76 3.52 19.40
N LYS A 135 15.42 3.50 18.11
CA LYS A 135 15.75 4.52 17.12
C LYS A 135 14.49 4.94 16.35
N GLU A 136 14.57 6.06 15.64
CA GLU A 136 13.50 6.55 14.74
C GLU A 136 12.12 6.68 15.41
N LEU A 137 12.09 6.98 16.72
CA LEU A 137 10.88 7.06 17.52
C LEU A 137 9.99 8.23 17.05
N THR A 138 8.86 7.90 16.42
CA THR A 138 7.96 8.84 15.77
C THR A 138 6.52 8.63 16.25
N PRO A 139 6.03 9.44 17.21
CA PRO A 139 4.62 9.42 17.62
C PRO A 139 3.72 10.10 16.59
N VAL A 140 2.60 9.47 16.24
CA VAL A 140 1.62 9.99 15.27
C VAL A 140 0.20 9.92 15.86
N PRO A 141 -0.18 10.87 16.74
CA PRO A 141 -1.48 10.86 17.42
C PRO A 141 -2.66 11.14 16.48
N GLU A 142 -2.43 11.94 15.42
CA GLU A 142 -3.47 12.36 14.47
C GLU A 142 -3.75 11.34 13.35
N ALA A 143 -3.10 10.16 13.40
CA ALA A 143 -3.35 9.10 12.43
C ALA A 143 -4.76 8.51 12.60
N TYR A 144 -5.31 7.94 11.51
CA TYR A 144 -6.61 7.26 11.55
C TYR A 144 -6.70 6.16 12.63
N VAL A 145 -5.56 5.48 12.84
CA VAL A 145 -5.26 4.67 14.02
C VAL A 145 -4.02 5.28 14.67
N PRO A 146 -4.14 5.94 15.83
CA PRO A 146 -3.00 6.53 16.51
C PRO A 146 -1.91 5.50 16.80
N VAL A 147 -0.66 5.85 16.50
CA VAL A 147 0.46 4.90 16.51
C VAL A 147 1.76 5.59 16.95
N ILE A 148 2.64 4.85 17.62
CA ILE A 148 4.05 5.19 17.81
C ILE A 148 4.86 4.26 16.92
N LYS A 149 5.63 4.83 15.99
CA LYS A 149 6.54 4.08 15.11
C LYS A 149 7.95 4.14 15.66
N MET A 150 8.69 3.05 15.57
CA MET A 150 10.08 2.99 16.02
C MET A 150 10.85 1.83 15.39
N GLU A 151 12.17 1.92 15.39
CA GLU A 151 13.06 0.77 15.26
C GLU A 151 13.52 0.35 16.67
N PHE A 152 13.11 -0.81 17.15
CA PHE A 152 13.50 -1.35 18.45
C PHE A 152 14.37 -2.60 18.24
N GLY A 153 15.65 -2.54 18.61
CA GLY A 153 16.57 -3.66 18.46
C GLY A 153 16.78 -4.07 17.00
N ASN A 154 16.83 -3.08 16.09
CA ASN A 154 16.85 -3.26 14.63
C ASN A 154 15.59 -3.94 14.06
N VAL A 155 14.45 -3.85 14.76
CA VAL A 155 13.15 -4.34 14.29
C VAL A 155 12.19 -3.15 14.19
N PRO A 156 11.61 -2.87 13.00
CA PRO A 156 10.57 -1.86 12.88
C PRO A 156 9.29 -2.31 13.61
N ILE A 157 8.72 -1.44 14.45
CA ILE A 157 7.51 -1.68 15.23
C ILE A 157 6.54 -0.52 15.06
N ASP A 158 5.31 -0.86 14.72
CA ASP A 158 4.16 0.05 14.76
C ASP A 158 3.34 -0.30 16.01
N LEU A 159 3.44 0.53 17.06
CA LEU A 159 2.77 0.33 18.34
C LEU A 159 1.49 1.16 18.43
N THR A 160 0.35 0.49 18.34
CA THR A 160 -0.99 1.06 18.50
C THR A 160 -1.48 0.91 19.94
N PHE A 161 -2.54 1.65 20.29
CA PHE A 161 -3.06 1.73 21.66
C PHE A 161 -4.55 1.43 21.75
N ALA A 162 -4.95 0.68 22.78
CA ALA A 162 -6.34 0.56 23.20
C ALA A 162 -6.47 0.46 24.73
N SER A 163 -7.28 1.35 25.29
CA SER A 163 -7.73 1.25 26.69
C SER A 163 -9.06 0.49 26.73
N LEU A 164 -9.11 -0.60 27.50
CA LEU A 164 -10.34 -1.38 27.70
C LEU A 164 -11.08 -0.87 28.93
N HIS A 165 -12.41 -0.99 28.91
CA HIS A 165 -13.25 -0.69 30.08
C HIS A 165 -13.17 -1.81 31.15
N LEU A 166 -11.95 -2.14 31.56
CA LEU A 166 -11.59 -3.10 32.60
C LEU A 166 -10.70 -2.40 33.63
N PRO A 167 -10.83 -2.71 34.93
CA PRO A 167 -10.00 -2.12 35.98
C PRO A 167 -8.56 -2.62 35.94
N THR A 168 -8.35 -3.86 35.50
CA THR A 168 -7.05 -4.51 35.32
C THR A 168 -7.07 -5.36 34.05
N ILE A 169 -5.89 -5.63 33.47
CA ILE A 169 -5.75 -6.52 32.32
C ILE A 169 -5.36 -7.93 32.78
N PRO A 170 -6.25 -8.94 32.63
CA PRO A 170 -5.93 -10.31 33.01
C PRO A 170 -5.03 -10.99 31.98
N ASP A 171 -4.13 -11.85 32.44
CA ASP A 171 -3.21 -12.60 31.57
C ASP A 171 -3.98 -13.47 30.54
N SER A 172 -5.18 -13.96 30.91
CA SER A 172 -6.07 -14.77 30.09
C SER A 172 -6.95 -13.98 29.11
N LEU A 173 -6.77 -12.66 28.98
CA LEU A 173 -7.60 -11.83 28.09
C LEU A 173 -7.47 -12.27 26.62
N GLU A 174 -8.62 -12.59 26.02
CA GLU A 174 -8.77 -12.79 24.56
C GLU A 174 -9.53 -11.62 23.94
N LEU A 175 -9.08 -11.15 22.78
CA LEU A 175 -9.65 -9.96 22.14
C LEU A 175 -10.89 -10.26 21.27
N LEU A 176 -11.24 -11.53 21.07
CA LEU A 176 -12.30 -11.93 20.15
C LEU A 176 -13.72 -11.77 20.73
N ASP A 177 -13.86 -11.75 22.06
CA ASP A 177 -15.17 -11.48 22.67
C ASP A 177 -15.64 -10.07 22.26
N THR A 178 -16.82 -9.97 21.63
CA THR A 178 -17.40 -8.69 21.20
C THR A 178 -17.77 -7.80 22.38
N LYS A 179 -17.93 -8.34 23.59
CA LYS A 179 -18.25 -7.57 24.81
C LYS A 179 -17.15 -6.60 25.20
N ILE A 180 -15.88 -6.88 24.88
CA ILE A 180 -14.76 -5.98 25.21
C ILE A 180 -14.85 -4.64 24.46
N LEU A 181 -15.64 -4.58 23.38
CA LEU A 181 -15.80 -3.38 22.58
C LEU A 181 -16.82 -2.39 23.18
N ARG A 182 -17.54 -2.78 24.25
CA ARG A 182 -18.53 -1.92 24.91
C ARG A 182 -17.85 -0.69 25.50
N ASN A 183 -18.45 0.48 25.24
CA ASN A 183 -18.01 1.78 25.74
C ASN A 183 -16.59 2.18 25.34
N LEU A 184 -16.03 1.57 24.29
CA LEU A 184 -14.78 2.01 23.71
C LEU A 184 -15.03 3.17 22.74
N ASP A 185 -14.10 4.12 22.70
CA ASP A 185 -14.09 5.14 21.66
C ASP A 185 -13.73 4.52 20.28
N GLU A 186 -14.06 5.24 19.21
CA GLU A 186 -13.85 4.74 17.85
C GLU A 186 -12.39 4.41 17.53
N GLN A 187 -11.43 5.17 18.07
CA GLN A 187 -10.01 4.93 17.80
C GLN A 187 -9.55 3.64 18.49
N CYS A 188 -9.98 3.38 19.73
CA CYS A 188 -9.74 2.10 20.41
C CYS A 188 -10.37 0.91 19.64
N ILE A 189 -11.60 1.06 19.14
CA ILE A 189 -12.24 0.02 18.31
C ILE A 189 -11.40 -0.27 17.06
N ARG A 190 -10.90 0.77 16.38
CA ARG A 190 -10.05 0.62 15.18
C ARG A 190 -8.73 -0.07 15.52
N SER A 191 -8.06 0.30 16.61
CA SER A 191 -6.79 -0.33 17.07
C SER A 191 -6.97 -1.82 17.37
N ILE A 192 -8.01 -2.19 18.12
CA ILE A 192 -8.26 -3.60 18.51
C ILE A 192 -8.63 -4.46 17.29
N ASN A 193 -9.34 -3.88 16.31
CA ASN A 193 -9.81 -4.62 15.14
C ASN A 193 -8.68 -5.25 14.32
N GLY A 194 -7.48 -4.66 14.29
CA GLY A 194 -6.32 -5.27 13.63
C GLY A 194 -6.01 -6.67 14.18
N SER A 195 -5.97 -6.80 15.51
CA SER A 195 -5.75 -8.07 16.21
C SER A 195 -6.93 -9.03 16.04
N ARG A 196 -8.16 -8.55 16.24
CA ARG A 196 -9.38 -9.37 16.10
C ARG A 196 -9.52 -9.98 14.71
N VAL A 197 -9.32 -9.18 13.66
CA VAL A 197 -9.42 -9.66 12.27
C VAL A 197 -8.35 -10.71 11.97
N THR A 198 -7.13 -10.49 12.46
CA THR A 198 -6.02 -11.41 12.22
C THR A 198 -6.28 -12.78 12.85
N ASP A 199 -6.70 -12.80 14.12
CA ASP A 199 -7.01 -14.05 14.82
C ASP A 199 -8.26 -14.75 14.25
N GLU A 200 -9.29 -14.00 13.82
CA GLU A 200 -10.43 -14.57 13.09
C GLU A 200 -10.01 -15.26 11.79
N ILE A 201 -9.14 -14.65 10.98
CA ILE A 201 -8.66 -15.27 9.74
C ILE A 201 -7.99 -16.62 10.05
N LEU A 202 -7.14 -16.69 11.08
CA LEU A 202 -6.45 -17.93 11.48
C LEU A 202 -7.43 -19.00 12.00
N ARG A 203 -8.50 -18.62 12.68
CA ARG A 203 -9.56 -19.54 13.13
C ARG A 203 -10.47 -20.02 11.99
N LEU A 204 -10.53 -19.27 10.88
CA LEU A 204 -11.46 -19.51 9.76
C LEU A 204 -10.82 -20.27 8.58
N VAL A 205 -9.56 -20.68 8.69
CA VAL A 205 -8.88 -21.51 7.68
C VAL A 205 -8.73 -22.96 8.15
N PRO A 206 -8.95 -23.96 7.27
CA PRO A 206 -8.86 -25.37 7.62
C PRO A 206 -7.44 -25.86 7.88
N ASN A 207 -6.44 -25.29 7.20
CA ASN A 207 -5.03 -25.61 7.39
C ASN A 207 -4.17 -24.33 7.36
N ILE A 208 -3.56 -24.01 8.51
CA ILE A 208 -2.78 -22.77 8.69
C ILE A 208 -1.50 -22.79 7.85
N LYS A 209 -0.83 -23.94 7.72
CA LYS A 209 0.41 -24.07 6.92
C LYS A 209 0.13 -23.78 5.45
N THR A 210 -0.86 -24.47 4.86
CA THR A 210 -1.29 -24.25 3.47
C THR A 210 -1.68 -22.78 3.25
N PHE A 211 -2.44 -22.19 4.18
CA PHE A 211 -2.82 -20.79 4.11
C PHE A 211 -1.60 -19.86 4.08
N ARG A 212 -0.64 -20.04 4.99
CA ARG A 212 0.59 -19.23 5.07
C ARG A 212 1.43 -19.31 3.80
N GLU A 213 1.67 -20.51 3.30
CA GLU A 213 2.43 -20.76 2.07
C GLU A 213 1.77 -20.11 0.86
N SER A 214 0.45 -20.29 0.73
CA SER A 214 -0.34 -19.67 -0.35
C SER A 214 -0.30 -18.14 -0.26
N LEU A 215 -0.48 -17.59 0.94
CA LEU A 215 -0.50 -16.15 1.15
C LEU A 215 0.87 -15.51 0.91
N ARG A 216 1.98 -16.17 1.28
CA ARG A 216 3.33 -15.70 0.92
C ARG A 216 3.49 -15.57 -0.59
N CYS A 217 3.08 -16.60 -1.35
CA CYS A 217 3.11 -16.57 -2.81
C CYS A 217 2.27 -15.41 -3.38
N ILE A 218 1.02 -15.27 -2.95
CA ILE A 218 0.12 -14.22 -3.45
C ILE A 218 0.60 -12.82 -3.09
N LYS A 219 1.14 -12.60 -1.88
CA LYS A 219 1.71 -11.30 -1.51
C LYS A 219 2.92 -10.95 -2.37
N TYR A 220 3.83 -11.90 -2.58
CA TYR A 220 4.99 -11.69 -3.43
C TYR A 220 4.59 -11.38 -4.87
N TRP A 221 3.69 -12.19 -5.44
CA TRP A 221 3.10 -11.93 -6.75
C TRP A 221 2.47 -10.54 -6.85
N ALA A 222 1.58 -10.17 -5.93
CA ALA A 222 0.87 -8.89 -5.96
C ALA A 222 1.83 -7.68 -5.91
N LYS A 223 2.90 -7.77 -5.11
CA LYS A 223 3.97 -6.77 -5.07
C LYS A 223 4.70 -6.68 -6.41
N ARG A 224 5.17 -7.80 -6.96
CA ARG A 224 5.88 -7.84 -8.25
C ARG A 224 5.01 -7.31 -9.40
N ARG A 225 3.70 -7.56 -9.35
CA ARG A 225 2.72 -7.13 -10.36
C ARG A 225 2.17 -5.72 -10.16
N GLY A 226 2.62 -4.98 -9.13
CA GLY A 226 2.23 -3.58 -8.95
C GLY A 226 0.80 -3.38 -8.48
N ILE A 227 0.23 -4.34 -7.73
CA ILE A 227 -1.18 -4.33 -7.28
C ILE A 227 -1.32 -4.53 -5.76
N TYR A 228 -0.31 -4.12 -5.00
CA TYR A 228 -0.28 -4.20 -3.53
C TYR A 228 -0.20 -2.79 -2.94
N SER A 229 -1.34 -2.09 -2.80
CA SER A 229 -1.43 -0.79 -2.11
C SER A 229 -2.90 -0.39 -1.87
N ASN A 230 -3.33 -0.34 -0.60
CA ASN A 230 -4.70 0.10 -0.26
C ASN A 230 -4.91 1.61 -0.45
N SER A 231 -3.87 2.43 -0.20
CA SER A 231 -3.91 3.89 -0.38
C SER A 231 -4.19 4.26 -1.84
N LEU A 232 -3.66 3.49 -2.78
CA LEU A 232 -3.80 3.73 -4.22
C LEU A 232 -4.98 2.98 -4.87
N GLY A 233 -5.82 2.34 -4.06
CA GLY A 233 -7.03 1.66 -4.54
C GLY A 233 -6.82 0.23 -5.04
N PHE A 234 -5.66 -0.38 -4.76
CA PHE A 234 -5.46 -1.82 -4.86
C PHE A 234 -5.71 -2.50 -3.50
N LEU A 235 -5.34 -3.78 -3.37
CA LEU A 235 -5.52 -4.55 -2.14
C LEU A 235 -4.34 -4.38 -1.19
N GLY A 236 -4.65 -4.15 0.09
CA GLY A 236 -3.69 -4.27 1.19
C GLY A 236 -3.54 -5.70 1.70
N GLY A 237 -2.61 -5.92 2.63
CA GLY A 237 -2.24 -7.25 3.12
C GLY A 237 -3.41 -8.07 3.71
N VAL A 238 -4.29 -7.41 4.49
CA VAL A 238 -5.45 -8.08 5.09
C VAL A 238 -6.48 -8.52 4.04
N ALA A 239 -6.67 -7.74 2.97
CA ALA A 239 -7.58 -8.10 1.90
C ALA A 239 -7.07 -9.31 1.11
N TRP A 240 -5.76 -9.35 0.81
CA TRP A 240 -5.12 -10.53 0.22
C TRP A 240 -5.25 -11.77 1.11
N ALA A 241 -5.03 -11.62 2.42
CA ALA A 241 -5.20 -12.70 3.39
C ALA A 241 -6.63 -13.27 3.36
N MET A 242 -7.65 -12.40 3.32
CA MET A 242 -9.04 -12.86 3.27
C MET A 242 -9.40 -13.54 1.94
N LEU A 243 -8.87 -13.09 0.79
CA LEU A 243 -9.08 -13.79 -0.48
C LEU A 243 -8.48 -15.20 -0.44
N VAL A 244 -7.25 -15.34 0.05
CA VAL A 244 -6.59 -16.65 0.17
C VAL A 244 -7.33 -17.54 1.17
N ALA A 245 -7.69 -17.01 2.34
CA ALA A 245 -8.47 -17.74 3.33
C ALA A 245 -9.79 -18.26 2.76
N ARG A 246 -10.48 -17.46 1.94
CA ARG A 246 -11.72 -17.87 1.29
C ARG A 246 -11.52 -19.07 0.36
N VAL A 247 -10.42 -19.10 -0.39
CA VAL A 247 -10.10 -20.24 -1.27
C VAL A 247 -9.73 -21.47 -0.46
N CYS A 248 -8.99 -21.31 0.65
CA CYS A 248 -8.72 -22.42 1.58
C CYS A 248 -10.00 -23.04 2.13
N GLN A 249 -11.02 -22.24 2.47
CA GLN A 249 -12.32 -22.75 2.91
C GLN A 249 -13.03 -23.59 1.83
N LEU A 250 -12.86 -23.22 0.56
CA LEU A 250 -13.48 -23.93 -0.57
C LEU A 250 -12.77 -25.24 -0.92
N TYR A 251 -11.52 -25.41 -0.51
CA TYR A 251 -10.67 -26.58 -0.79
C TYR A 251 -9.86 -26.98 0.46
N PRO A 252 -10.51 -27.51 1.51
CA PRO A 252 -9.91 -27.66 2.82
C PRO A 252 -8.72 -28.64 2.88
N ASN A 253 -8.66 -29.60 1.95
CA ASN A 253 -7.65 -30.67 1.93
C ASN A 253 -6.57 -30.46 0.86
N ALA A 254 -6.54 -29.30 0.20
CA ALA A 254 -5.58 -29.01 -0.87
C ALA A 254 -4.25 -28.47 -0.33
N VAL A 255 -3.15 -28.76 -1.04
CA VAL A 255 -1.84 -28.13 -0.78
C VAL A 255 -1.73 -26.73 -1.39
N ALA A 256 -0.72 -25.96 -0.99
CA ALA A 256 -0.60 -24.54 -1.33
C ALA A 256 -0.54 -24.26 -2.84
N GLY A 257 0.22 -25.05 -3.62
CA GLY A 257 0.27 -24.92 -5.07
C GLY A 257 -1.11 -25.03 -5.71
N ALA A 258 -1.91 -26.01 -5.27
CA ALA A 258 -3.26 -26.22 -5.76
C ALA A 258 -4.23 -25.10 -5.32
N ILE A 259 -4.09 -24.58 -4.09
CA ILE A 259 -4.81 -23.38 -3.64
C ILE A 259 -4.51 -22.18 -4.53
N ILE A 260 -3.25 -21.95 -4.90
CA ILE A 260 -2.85 -20.83 -5.75
C ILE A 260 -3.48 -20.94 -7.15
N VAL A 261 -3.46 -22.12 -7.78
CA VAL A 261 -4.14 -22.36 -9.07
C VAL A 261 -5.62 -22.02 -8.98
N ARG A 262 -6.29 -22.49 -7.93
CA ARG A 262 -7.73 -22.25 -7.71
C ARG A 262 -8.01 -20.79 -7.39
N PHE A 263 -7.11 -20.13 -6.66
CA PHE A 263 -7.22 -18.72 -6.34
C PHE A 263 -7.34 -17.87 -7.61
N PHE A 264 -6.43 -18.04 -8.57
CA PHE A 264 -6.47 -17.23 -9.79
C PHE A 264 -7.74 -17.46 -10.61
N LYS A 265 -8.15 -18.72 -10.77
CA LYS A 265 -9.38 -19.08 -11.50
C LYS A 265 -10.62 -18.50 -10.82
N ILE A 266 -10.74 -18.65 -9.50
CA ILE A 266 -11.88 -18.16 -8.73
C ILE A 266 -11.93 -16.63 -8.72
N MET A 267 -10.81 -15.96 -8.46
CA MET A 267 -10.78 -14.49 -8.38
C MET A 267 -11.00 -13.83 -9.74
N TYR A 268 -10.57 -14.47 -10.84
CA TYR A 268 -10.88 -14.02 -12.20
C TYR A 268 -12.37 -14.17 -12.55
N GLN A 269 -12.98 -15.29 -12.14
CA GLN A 269 -14.39 -15.60 -12.44
C GLN A 269 -15.38 -15.05 -11.40
N TRP A 270 -14.89 -14.42 -10.34
CA TRP A 270 -15.74 -13.93 -9.25
C TRP A 270 -16.68 -12.84 -9.77
N ASN A 271 -17.97 -12.96 -9.43
CA ASN A 271 -19.01 -12.06 -9.91
C ASN A 271 -19.06 -10.76 -9.09
N TRP A 272 -18.05 -9.90 -9.25
CA TRP A 272 -18.01 -8.58 -8.60
C TRP A 272 -19.25 -7.74 -8.98
N PRO A 273 -19.93 -7.05 -8.03
CA PRO A 273 -19.49 -6.73 -6.66
C PRO A 273 -20.03 -7.68 -5.58
N GLN A 274 -20.28 -8.96 -5.87
CA GLN A 274 -20.64 -9.94 -4.82
C GLN A 274 -19.54 -10.00 -3.74
N PRO A 275 -19.88 -9.90 -2.45
CA PRO A 275 -18.87 -9.82 -1.39
C PRO A 275 -18.18 -11.14 -1.12
N ILE A 276 -16.90 -11.06 -0.81
CA ILE A 276 -16.15 -12.15 -0.18
C ILE A 276 -16.39 -12.08 1.33
N LEU A 277 -16.97 -13.16 1.87
CA LEU A 277 -17.23 -13.35 3.30
C LEU A 277 -16.51 -14.61 3.79
N LEU A 278 -15.81 -14.52 4.92
CA LEU A 278 -15.19 -15.69 5.58
C LEU A 278 -16.10 -16.37 6.61
N LYS A 279 -17.05 -15.63 7.16
CA LYS A 279 -18.13 -16.11 8.03
C LYS A 279 -19.37 -15.23 7.85
N PRO A 280 -20.57 -15.67 8.29
CA PRO A 280 -21.74 -14.81 8.30
C PRO A 280 -21.46 -13.51 9.07
N ILE A 281 -21.98 -12.38 8.59
CA ILE A 281 -21.84 -11.11 9.28
C ILE A 281 -22.67 -11.19 10.58
N GLU A 282 -22.00 -10.99 11.71
CA GLU A 282 -22.61 -11.05 13.03
C GLU A 282 -23.18 -9.68 13.42
N ASP A 283 -24.35 -9.70 14.07
CA ASP A 283 -24.81 -8.56 14.85
C ASP A 283 -24.00 -8.48 16.15
N GLY A 284 -23.91 -7.28 16.73
CA GLY A 284 -23.16 -7.08 17.96
C GLY A 284 -23.75 -6.02 18.87
N PRO A 285 -23.14 -5.85 20.05
CA PRO A 285 -23.72 -5.07 21.14
C PRO A 285 -23.69 -3.55 20.92
N LEU A 286 -22.95 -3.06 19.92
CA LEU A 286 -22.78 -1.64 19.67
C LEU A 286 -23.69 -1.15 18.54
N ARG A 287 -24.09 0.11 18.63
CA ARG A 287 -24.79 0.84 17.55
C ARG A 287 -23.81 1.42 16.53
N VAL A 288 -22.87 0.60 16.06
CA VAL A 288 -21.86 0.99 15.06
C VAL A 288 -22.29 0.56 13.66
N LYS A 289 -21.81 1.26 12.64
CA LYS A 289 -22.04 0.88 11.24
C LYS A 289 -21.37 -0.48 10.97
N VAL A 290 -22.17 -1.48 10.63
CA VAL A 290 -21.71 -2.76 10.07
C VAL A 290 -21.94 -2.72 8.56
N TRP A 291 -21.00 -3.25 7.77
CA TRP A 291 -21.10 -3.22 6.31
C TRP A 291 -22.41 -3.86 5.84
N ASN A 292 -23.23 -3.07 5.14
CA ASN A 292 -24.53 -3.52 4.65
C ASN A 292 -24.95 -2.73 3.39
N PRO A 293 -24.78 -3.28 2.17
CA PRO A 293 -25.07 -2.59 0.91
C PRO A 293 -26.58 -2.41 0.65
N LYS A 294 -27.45 -3.10 1.40
CA LYS A 294 -28.90 -2.91 1.32
C LYS A 294 -29.30 -1.59 1.98
N ILE A 295 -28.66 -1.26 3.10
CA ILE A 295 -28.96 -0.08 3.92
C ILE A 295 -28.12 1.13 3.48
N TYR A 296 -26.81 0.97 3.31
CA TYR A 296 -25.89 2.08 3.10
C TYR A 296 -25.49 2.23 1.62
N ILE A 297 -25.75 3.41 1.05
CA ILE A 297 -25.41 3.74 -0.36
C ILE A 297 -23.91 3.63 -0.62
N GLN A 298 -23.08 4.08 0.34
CA GLN A 298 -21.62 3.96 0.25
C GLN A 298 -21.17 2.51 0.11
N ASP A 299 -21.77 1.60 0.90
CA ASP A 299 -21.42 0.19 0.88
C ASP A 299 -21.87 -0.49 -0.42
N ARG A 300 -22.98 -0.03 -1.00
CA ARG A 300 -23.47 -0.45 -2.32
C ARG A 300 -22.55 -0.04 -3.46
N ALA A 301 -21.80 1.06 -3.28
CA ALA A 301 -20.86 1.56 -4.29
C ALA A 301 -19.51 0.82 -4.29
N HIS A 302 -19.25 -0.07 -3.32
CA HIS A 302 -18.03 -0.87 -3.28
C HIS A 302 -17.95 -1.82 -4.48
N ARG A 303 -16.84 -1.77 -5.23
CA ARG A 303 -16.68 -2.52 -6.48
C ARG A 303 -16.15 -3.94 -6.29
N MET A 304 -15.31 -4.15 -5.28
CA MET A 304 -14.68 -5.44 -4.98
C MET A 304 -14.76 -5.72 -3.48
N PRO A 305 -15.96 -5.86 -2.87
CA PRO A 305 -16.09 -5.89 -1.42
C PRO A 305 -15.50 -7.17 -0.80
N ILE A 306 -14.50 -6.98 0.07
CA ILE A 306 -13.88 -8.05 0.87
C ILE A 306 -14.08 -7.68 2.33
N ILE A 307 -14.86 -8.47 3.04
CA ILE A 307 -15.43 -8.06 4.33
C ILE A 307 -14.67 -8.68 5.48
N THR A 308 -14.27 -7.85 6.45
CA THR A 308 -13.56 -8.31 7.64
C THR A 308 -14.47 -9.21 8.50
N PRO A 309 -13.96 -10.37 8.96
CA PRO A 309 -14.77 -11.33 9.70
C PRO A 309 -15.13 -10.85 11.11
N ALA A 310 -14.24 -10.11 11.78
CA ALA A 310 -14.50 -9.64 13.13
C ALA A 310 -15.57 -8.53 13.15
N TYR A 311 -16.51 -8.62 14.09
CA TYR A 311 -17.44 -7.53 14.38
C TYR A 311 -16.70 -6.31 14.95
N PRO A 312 -17.06 -5.07 14.53
CA PRO A 312 -18.00 -4.76 13.45
C PRO A 312 -17.39 -4.97 12.06
N SER A 313 -18.05 -5.76 11.22
CA SER A 313 -17.56 -6.08 9.88
C SER A 313 -17.52 -4.84 8.98
N MET A 314 -16.40 -4.65 8.27
CA MET A 314 -16.14 -3.53 7.37
C MET A 314 -15.59 -4.01 6.03
N CYS A 315 -15.67 -3.17 5.01
CA CYS A 315 -15.04 -3.45 3.71
C CYS A 315 -13.56 -3.04 3.71
N ALA A 316 -12.66 -4.01 3.59
CA ALA A 316 -11.21 -3.79 3.54
C ALA A 316 -10.72 -3.20 2.20
N THR A 317 -11.62 -3.07 1.22
CA THR A 317 -11.33 -2.69 -0.18
C THR A 317 -12.22 -1.54 -0.67
N HIS A 318 -12.67 -0.69 0.25
CA HIS A 318 -13.51 0.47 -0.08
C HIS A 318 -12.84 1.47 -1.05
N ASN A 319 -11.50 1.45 -1.16
CA ASN A 319 -10.74 2.31 -2.08
C ASN A 319 -10.68 1.80 -3.53
N VAL A 320 -11.18 0.60 -3.83
CA VAL A 320 -11.09 0.01 -5.18
C VAL A 320 -11.92 0.83 -6.19
N SER A 321 -11.24 1.34 -7.22
CA SER A 321 -11.83 2.09 -8.33
C SER A 321 -12.22 1.17 -9.50
N LYS A 322 -12.87 1.72 -10.54
CA LYS A 322 -13.17 0.94 -11.75
C LYS A 322 -11.87 0.51 -12.43
N SER A 323 -10.89 1.41 -12.48
CA SER A 323 -9.59 1.16 -13.08
C SER A 323 -8.80 0.09 -12.34
N THR A 324 -8.67 0.21 -11.01
CA THR A 324 -7.90 -0.78 -10.24
C THR A 324 -8.56 -2.15 -10.23
N LEU A 325 -9.90 -2.24 -10.18
CA LEU A 325 -10.62 -3.52 -10.38
C LEU A 325 -10.29 -4.14 -11.74
N THR A 326 -10.29 -3.34 -12.82
CA THR A 326 -9.99 -3.82 -14.17
C THR A 326 -8.56 -4.37 -14.25
N ILE A 327 -7.59 -3.67 -13.66
CA ILE A 327 -6.18 -4.09 -13.61
C ILE A 327 -6.03 -5.40 -12.83
N MET A 328 -6.62 -5.48 -11.63
CA MET A 328 -6.55 -6.70 -10.82
C MET A 328 -7.21 -7.89 -11.50
N THR A 329 -8.35 -7.67 -12.18
CA THR A 329 -9.03 -8.72 -12.95
C THR A 329 -8.15 -9.23 -14.10
N ALA A 330 -7.45 -8.33 -14.80
CA ALA A 330 -6.51 -8.71 -15.86
C ALA A 330 -5.29 -9.48 -15.31
N GLU A 331 -4.77 -9.09 -14.16
CA GLU A 331 -3.66 -9.80 -13.50
C GLU A 331 -4.11 -11.15 -12.92
N PHE A 332 -5.35 -11.29 -12.46
CA PHE A 332 -5.91 -12.60 -12.09
C PHE A 332 -6.00 -13.53 -13.31
N LYS A 333 -6.47 -13.01 -14.45
CA LYS A 333 -6.49 -13.77 -15.70
C LYS A 333 -5.07 -14.19 -16.11
N ARG A 334 -4.12 -13.27 -16.10
CA ARG A 334 -2.70 -13.57 -16.41
C ARG A 334 -2.16 -14.68 -15.53
N GLY A 335 -2.42 -14.62 -14.21
CA GLY A 335 -1.99 -15.66 -13.29
C GLY A 335 -2.65 -17.02 -13.59
N ALA A 336 -3.93 -17.05 -13.93
CA ALA A 336 -4.62 -18.27 -14.34
C ALA A 336 -4.00 -18.87 -15.61
N ASP A 337 -3.77 -18.05 -16.64
CA ASP A 337 -3.16 -18.49 -17.90
C ASP A 337 -1.75 -19.07 -17.68
N ILE A 338 -0.90 -18.40 -16.89
CA ILE A 338 0.46 -18.86 -16.59
C ILE A 338 0.44 -20.19 -15.82
N LEU A 339 -0.47 -20.35 -14.86
CA LEU A 339 -0.55 -21.58 -14.07
C LEU A 339 -1.10 -22.75 -14.87
N ASP A 340 -1.99 -22.52 -15.83
CA ASP A 340 -2.39 -23.54 -16.79
C ASP A 340 -1.21 -23.99 -17.67
N HIS A 341 -0.29 -23.07 -18.01
CA HIS A 341 0.95 -23.38 -18.72
C HIS A 341 2.03 -24.07 -17.87
N ILE A 342 2.09 -23.79 -16.57
CA ILE A 342 2.95 -24.54 -15.62
C ILE A 342 2.50 -26.00 -15.56
N ALA A 343 1.19 -26.26 -15.55
CA ALA A 343 0.66 -27.63 -15.59
C ALA A 343 1.05 -28.39 -16.88
N SER A 344 1.30 -27.67 -17.99
CA SER A 344 1.83 -28.24 -19.23
C SER A 344 3.36 -28.21 -19.36
N ASN A 345 4.09 -27.93 -18.28
CA ASN A 345 5.57 -27.79 -18.25
C ASN A 345 6.15 -26.76 -19.24
N SER A 346 5.38 -25.74 -19.63
CA SER A 346 5.83 -24.70 -20.57
C SER A 346 6.25 -23.38 -19.89
N CYS A 347 5.95 -23.23 -18.60
CA CYS A 347 6.31 -22.07 -17.78
C CYS A 347 6.77 -22.53 -16.40
N THR A 348 7.34 -21.61 -15.64
CA THR A 348 7.82 -21.80 -14.26
C THR A 348 7.17 -20.80 -13.29
N TRP A 349 7.29 -21.04 -11.99
CA TRP A 349 6.84 -20.09 -10.97
C TRP A 349 7.51 -18.70 -11.10
N ALA A 350 8.71 -18.62 -11.67
CA ALA A 350 9.38 -17.33 -11.92
C ALA A 350 8.61 -16.46 -12.94
N ASP A 351 7.91 -17.06 -13.89
CA ASP A 351 7.08 -16.34 -14.87
C ASP A 351 5.87 -15.67 -14.21
N LEU A 352 5.31 -16.32 -13.17
CA LEU A 352 4.25 -15.72 -12.35
C LEU A 352 4.76 -14.44 -11.67
N PHE A 353 6.01 -14.46 -11.18
CA PHE A 353 6.66 -13.39 -10.41
C PHE A 353 7.43 -12.35 -11.25
N THR A 354 7.32 -12.41 -12.57
CA THR A 354 7.90 -11.39 -13.46
C THR A 354 7.41 -10.00 -13.05
N GLU A 355 8.31 -9.02 -13.09
CA GLU A 355 8.00 -7.64 -12.73
C GLU A 355 6.92 -7.05 -13.63
N ASN A 356 6.14 -6.13 -13.08
CA ASN A 356 5.21 -5.35 -13.87
C ASN A 356 5.96 -4.52 -14.94
N ASP A 357 5.27 -4.29 -16.05
CA ASP A 357 5.75 -3.56 -17.23
C ASP A 357 5.14 -2.14 -17.26
N PHE A 358 4.86 -1.53 -16.10
CA PHE A 358 4.08 -0.30 -16.01
C PHE A 358 4.57 0.81 -16.96
N PHE A 359 5.86 1.14 -16.92
CA PHE A 359 6.47 2.19 -17.76
C PHE A 359 6.64 1.79 -19.24
N TYR A 360 6.36 0.52 -19.58
CA TYR A 360 6.44 0.00 -20.94
C TYR A 360 5.04 -0.14 -21.58
N ARG A 361 4.00 -0.26 -20.75
CA ARG A 361 2.64 -0.63 -21.18
C ARG A 361 1.83 0.54 -21.72
N TYR A 362 2.01 1.75 -21.18
CA TYR A 362 1.22 2.91 -21.56
C TYR A 362 1.97 3.84 -22.53
N LYS A 363 1.21 4.53 -23.39
CA LYS A 363 1.74 5.59 -24.25
C LYS A 363 1.77 6.95 -23.56
N HIS A 364 0.99 7.10 -22.50
CA HIS A 364 0.63 8.35 -21.87
C HIS A 364 0.68 8.18 -20.36
N TYR A 365 1.33 9.12 -19.68
CA TYR A 365 1.50 9.13 -18.23
C TYR A 365 1.19 10.51 -17.68
N LEU A 366 0.64 10.55 -16.48
CA LEU A 366 0.50 11.73 -15.67
C LEU A 366 1.48 11.61 -14.50
N GLN A 367 2.34 12.59 -14.34
CA GLN A 367 3.25 12.73 -13.22
C GLN A 367 2.63 13.68 -12.19
N VAL A 368 2.68 13.33 -10.91
CA VAL A 368 2.40 14.22 -9.79
C VAL A 368 3.69 14.33 -8.99
N GLU A 369 4.27 15.52 -8.96
CA GLU A 369 5.53 15.79 -8.26
C GLU A 369 5.27 16.76 -7.12
N VAL A 370 5.79 16.44 -5.94
CA VAL A 370 5.80 17.33 -4.78
C VAL A 370 7.23 17.64 -4.40
N SER A 371 7.52 18.89 -4.10
CA SER A 371 8.82 19.33 -3.65
C SER A 371 8.71 20.21 -2.40
N SER A 372 9.66 20.08 -1.46
CA SER A 372 9.75 20.94 -0.29
C SER A 372 11.19 21.20 0.14
N SER A 373 11.45 22.32 0.80
CA SER A 373 12.77 22.64 1.38
C SER A 373 12.97 22.10 2.82
N ASN A 374 11.93 21.54 3.44
CA ASN A 374 11.98 20.96 4.78
C ASN A 374 11.57 19.49 4.76
N LEU A 375 12.36 18.62 5.39
CA LEU A 375 12.19 17.17 5.32
C LEU A 375 10.93 16.68 6.04
N ASP A 376 10.64 17.19 7.24
CA ASP A 376 9.46 16.78 8.02
C ASP A 376 8.16 17.16 7.31
N SER A 377 8.13 18.39 6.80
CA SER A 377 7.08 18.91 5.93
C SER A 377 6.92 18.07 4.66
N HIS A 378 8.03 17.70 4.02
CA HIS A 378 8.04 16.86 2.82
C HIS A 378 7.42 15.48 3.07
N HIS A 379 7.80 14.81 4.17
CA HIS A 379 7.25 13.50 4.51
C HIS A 379 5.74 13.55 4.76
N LYS A 380 5.26 14.56 5.51
CA LYS A 380 3.82 14.75 5.77
C LYS A 380 3.05 14.99 4.47
N THR A 381 3.53 15.86 3.60
CA THR A 381 2.87 16.18 2.33
C THR A 381 2.92 15.02 1.34
N THR A 382 4.02 14.27 1.31
CA THR A 382 4.15 13.04 0.50
C THR A 382 3.11 12.00 0.92
N GLY A 383 2.97 11.73 2.23
CA GLY A 383 1.95 10.83 2.75
C GLY A 383 0.52 11.32 2.47
N LEU A 384 0.28 12.63 2.53
CA LEU A 384 -1.00 13.23 2.14
C LEU A 384 -1.29 12.94 0.65
N ILE A 385 -0.35 13.22 -0.25
CA ILE A 385 -0.53 13.00 -1.69
C ILE A 385 -0.78 11.53 -1.99
N GLU A 386 0.01 10.62 -1.41
CA GLU A 386 -0.17 9.18 -1.59
C GLU A 386 -1.58 8.74 -1.17
N SER A 387 -2.06 9.20 -0.01
CA SER A 387 -3.40 8.87 0.50
C SER A 387 -4.55 9.41 -0.34
N ARG A 388 -4.29 10.48 -1.13
CA ARG A 388 -5.29 11.18 -1.93
C ARG A 388 -5.18 10.89 -3.42
N LEU A 389 -4.09 10.33 -3.92
CA LEU A 389 -3.86 10.09 -5.37
C LEU A 389 -4.99 9.26 -6.00
N ARG A 390 -5.60 8.36 -5.23
CA ARG A 390 -6.81 7.62 -5.62
C ARG A 390 -7.98 8.53 -6.05
N HIS A 391 -8.14 9.71 -5.48
CA HIS A 391 -9.19 10.66 -5.86
C HIS A 391 -8.95 11.22 -7.26
N LEU A 392 -7.69 11.49 -7.62
CA LEU A 392 -7.31 11.88 -8.97
C LEU A 392 -7.63 10.75 -9.96
N VAL A 393 -7.24 9.50 -9.63
CA VAL A 393 -7.55 8.31 -10.44
C VAL A 393 -9.07 8.15 -10.66
N MET A 394 -9.87 8.30 -9.60
CA MET A 394 -11.33 8.23 -9.68
C MET A 394 -11.95 9.31 -10.57
N LYS A 395 -11.35 10.50 -10.65
CA LYS A 395 -11.82 11.56 -11.55
C LYS A 395 -11.37 11.27 -12.99
N LEU A 396 -10.12 10.84 -13.18
CA LEU A 396 -9.55 10.49 -14.49
C LEU A 396 -10.32 9.37 -15.18
N GLU A 397 -10.73 8.32 -14.46
CA GLU A 397 -11.47 7.18 -15.04
C GLU A 397 -12.88 7.52 -15.51
N ASN A 398 -13.40 8.70 -15.16
CA ASN A 398 -14.70 9.21 -15.61
C ASN A 398 -14.59 10.18 -16.80
N ILE A 399 -13.37 10.50 -17.26
CA ILE A 399 -13.17 11.37 -18.42
C ILE A 399 -13.47 10.59 -19.70
N GLU A 400 -14.18 11.24 -20.61
CA GLU A 400 -14.47 10.65 -21.91
C GLU A 400 -13.18 10.21 -22.62
N HIS A 401 -13.21 9.00 -23.17
CA HIS A 401 -12.08 8.34 -23.85
C HIS A 401 -10.92 7.88 -22.97
N VAL A 402 -10.88 8.20 -21.67
CA VAL A 402 -9.97 7.53 -20.74
C VAL A 402 -10.57 6.17 -20.39
N VAL A 403 -9.95 5.10 -20.88
CA VAL A 403 -10.39 3.71 -20.62
C VAL A 403 -9.92 3.25 -19.24
N LEU A 404 -8.72 3.66 -18.84
CA LEU A 404 -8.08 3.23 -17.61
C LEU A 404 -7.12 4.32 -17.11
N ALA A 405 -7.14 4.58 -15.80
CA ALA A 405 -6.11 5.31 -15.08
C ALA A 405 -5.44 4.38 -14.07
N HIS A 406 -4.17 4.04 -14.29
CA HIS A 406 -3.40 3.09 -13.49
C HIS A 406 -2.41 3.85 -12.60
N PRO A 407 -2.63 3.98 -11.28
CA PRO A 407 -1.62 4.53 -10.39
C PRO A 407 -0.45 3.56 -10.22
N HIS A 408 0.79 4.02 -10.37
CA HIS A 408 1.99 3.26 -10.01
C HIS A 408 2.07 3.12 -8.49
N ILE A 409 2.47 1.95 -7.98
CA ILE A 409 2.51 1.71 -6.53
C ILE A 409 3.73 2.32 -5.84
N ASP A 410 4.84 2.44 -6.55
CA ASP A 410 6.06 3.04 -6.01
C ASP A 410 6.13 4.53 -6.37
N ASN A 411 6.72 5.30 -5.48
CA ASN A 411 7.12 6.68 -5.72
C ASN A 411 8.63 6.75 -5.98
N PHE A 412 9.09 7.90 -6.46
CA PHE A 412 10.51 8.15 -6.71
C PHE A 412 10.93 9.36 -5.90
N ASP A 413 11.77 9.12 -4.89
CA ASP A 413 12.28 10.17 -4.02
C ASP A 413 13.66 10.66 -4.46
N GLN A 414 13.83 11.98 -4.46
CA GLN A 414 15.07 12.65 -4.82
C GLN A 414 15.33 13.79 -3.85
N ALA A 415 16.60 13.98 -3.48
CA ALA A 415 17.05 15.09 -2.67
C ALA A 415 18.13 15.85 -3.43
N TYR A 416 17.91 17.16 -3.56
CA TYR A 416 18.73 18.07 -4.32
C TYR A 416 19.45 19.02 -3.38
N THR A 417 20.73 19.30 -3.68
CA THR A 417 21.49 20.38 -3.04
C THR A 417 22.07 21.28 -4.12
N CYS A 418 21.81 22.59 -4.01
CA CYS A 418 22.31 23.60 -4.94
C CYS A 418 22.71 24.89 -4.21
N LYS A 419 23.65 25.66 -4.78
CA LYS A 419 24.11 26.95 -4.23
C LYS A 419 23.25 28.14 -4.68
N ASN A 420 22.52 27.99 -5.77
CA ASN A 420 21.78 29.07 -6.42
C ASN A 420 20.28 28.97 -6.10
N ALA A 421 19.70 30.05 -5.58
CA ALA A 421 18.29 30.14 -5.19
C ALA A 421 17.34 30.00 -6.40
N ASP A 422 17.71 30.52 -7.56
CA ASP A 422 16.90 30.44 -8.78
C ASP A 422 16.86 29.02 -9.31
N ILE A 423 17.98 28.30 -9.23
CA ILE A 423 18.06 26.88 -9.56
C ILE A 423 17.21 26.06 -8.58
N ALA A 424 17.30 26.38 -7.28
CA ALA A 424 16.48 25.76 -6.25
C ALA A 424 14.98 25.92 -6.58
N LEU A 425 14.54 27.14 -6.92
CA LEU A 425 13.16 27.42 -7.28
C LEU A 425 12.73 26.71 -8.57
N GLN A 426 13.62 26.61 -9.57
CA GLN A 426 13.34 25.86 -10.80
C GLN A 426 13.11 24.37 -10.50
N ILE A 427 14.02 23.74 -9.74
CA ILE A 427 13.91 22.33 -9.33
C ILE A 427 12.64 22.12 -8.49
N ALA A 428 12.34 23.03 -7.56
CA ALA A 428 11.13 22.94 -6.74
C ALA A 428 9.84 22.97 -7.59
N ASN A 429 9.86 23.72 -8.70
CA ASN A 429 8.78 23.73 -9.69
C ASN A 429 8.82 22.53 -10.68
N GLY A 430 9.70 21.56 -10.45
CA GLY A 430 9.95 20.37 -11.27
C GLY A 430 10.79 20.63 -12.53
N ASN A 431 11.26 21.87 -12.74
CA ASN A 431 12.06 22.22 -13.91
C ASN A 431 13.53 21.91 -13.62
N MET A 432 14.02 20.78 -14.12
CA MET A 432 15.45 20.48 -14.05
C MET A 432 16.21 21.39 -15.02
N PRO A 433 17.19 22.18 -14.55
CA PRO A 433 18.04 22.97 -15.44
C PRO A 433 18.80 22.05 -16.39
N ASN A 434 18.93 22.45 -17.65
CA ASN A 434 19.79 21.74 -18.59
C ASN A 434 21.24 21.78 -18.07
N ALA A 435 21.81 20.62 -17.76
CA ALA A 435 23.19 20.49 -17.27
C ALA A 435 24.26 21.10 -18.20
N GLN A 436 23.90 21.41 -19.45
CA GLN A 436 24.76 22.07 -20.43
C GLN A 436 24.76 23.61 -20.36
N LEU A 437 23.85 24.22 -19.58
CA LEU A 437 23.67 25.68 -19.49
C LEU A 437 23.96 26.27 -18.11
N SER A 438 24.00 25.45 -17.04
CA SER A 438 24.30 25.91 -15.68
C SER A 438 25.72 25.49 -15.26
N ASN A 439 26.60 26.47 -15.03
CA ASN A 439 27.92 26.24 -14.41
C ASN A 439 27.84 25.90 -12.90
N ASP A 440 26.64 25.95 -12.32
CA ASP A 440 26.40 25.66 -10.90
C ASP A 440 26.21 24.14 -10.68
N PRO A 441 26.99 23.51 -9.78
CA PRO A 441 26.85 22.08 -9.50
C PRO A 441 25.53 21.80 -8.75
N ILE A 442 24.71 20.92 -9.31
CA ILE A 442 23.51 20.36 -8.67
C ILE A 442 23.85 18.95 -8.19
N MET A 443 23.77 18.71 -6.89
CA MET A 443 23.93 17.37 -6.33
C MET A 443 22.57 16.71 -6.18
N VAL A 444 22.43 15.51 -6.73
CA VAL A 444 21.22 14.69 -6.64
C VAL A 444 21.54 13.44 -5.84
N SER A 445 20.79 13.23 -4.78
CA SER A 445 20.79 12.01 -3.96
C SER A 445 19.39 11.40 -3.99
N SER A 446 19.28 10.11 -3.72
CA SER A 446 17.97 9.44 -3.56
C SER A 446 17.67 9.27 -2.07
N LEU A 447 16.43 9.52 -1.67
CA LEU A 447 15.98 9.15 -0.31
C LEU A 447 15.55 7.67 -0.34
N PRO A 448 15.66 6.90 0.77
CA PRO A 448 16.15 7.24 2.12
C PRO A 448 17.66 6.99 2.33
N TYR A 449 18.38 6.61 1.27
CA TYR A 449 19.83 6.35 1.31
C TYR A 449 20.64 7.63 1.12
N SER A 450 20.44 8.62 1.99
CA SER A 450 21.42 9.70 2.13
C SER A 450 22.67 9.08 2.78
N SER A 451 23.65 8.67 1.97
CA SER A 451 25.00 8.51 2.47
C SER A 451 25.38 9.79 3.22
N ASN A 452 25.90 9.66 4.45
CA ASN A 452 26.58 10.72 5.19
C ASN A 452 27.85 11.17 4.44
N GLN A 453 27.71 11.65 3.21
CA GLN A 453 28.69 12.50 2.58
C GLN A 453 28.40 13.90 3.10
N SER A 454 28.98 14.21 4.26
CA SER A 454 29.17 15.58 4.70
C SER A 454 29.86 16.34 3.58
N LEU A 455 29.27 17.48 3.19
CA LEU A 455 29.94 18.45 2.35
C LEU A 455 31.25 18.90 3.02
N PRO A 456 32.29 19.26 2.26
CA PRO A 456 33.40 20.05 2.79
C PRO A 456 32.82 21.31 3.45
N ASP A 457 33.24 21.60 4.68
CA ASP A 457 32.99 22.86 5.36
C ASP A 457 33.67 24.01 4.59
N ASP A 458 33.04 24.49 3.52
CA ASP A 458 33.31 25.81 2.97
C ASP A 458 32.40 26.80 3.71
N HIS A 459 32.97 27.48 4.70
CA HIS A 459 32.30 28.34 5.68
C HIS A 459 31.55 29.58 5.13
N GLU A 460 31.27 29.72 3.83
CA GLU A 460 30.70 30.96 3.26
C GLU A 460 29.61 30.82 2.17
N SER A 461 29.12 29.63 1.78
CA SER A 461 28.03 29.53 0.79
C SER A 461 26.73 28.94 1.35
N THR A 462 25.62 29.70 1.29
CA THR A 462 24.27 29.23 1.61
C THR A 462 23.88 28.09 0.66
N LEU A 463 23.65 26.91 1.21
CA LEU A 463 23.19 25.74 0.44
C LEU A 463 21.69 25.57 0.56
N TYR A 464 21.02 25.45 -0.58
CA TYR A 464 19.60 25.16 -0.67
C TYR A 464 19.41 23.65 -0.78
N LYS A 465 18.68 23.08 0.19
CA LYS A 465 18.26 21.68 0.19
C LYS A 465 16.81 21.58 -0.23
N LEU A 466 16.52 20.63 -1.12
CA LEU A 466 15.19 20.37 -1.65
C LEU A 466 14.94 18.87 -1.68
N TYR A 467 13.75 18.47 -1.30
CA TYR A 467 13.27 17.11 -1.36
C TYR A 467 12.16 17.07 -2.41
N SER A 468 12.15 16.06 -3.28
CA SER A 468 11.13 15.85 -4.30
C SER A 468 10.67 14.40 -4.25
N THR A 469 9.36 14.19 -4.36
CA THR A 469 8.75 12.87 -4.51
C THR A 469 7.83 12.88 -5.72
N VAL A 470 8.00 11.88 -6.57
CA VAL A 470 7.28 11.77 -7.85
C VAL A 470 6.39 10.53 -7.86
N PHE A 471 5.12 10.72 -8.24
CA PHE A 471 4.12 9.69 -8.46
C PHE A 471 3.72 9.63 -9.93
N PHE A 472 3.36 8.45 -10.44
CA PHE A 472 2.92 8.27 -11.82
C PHE A 472 1.54 7.62 -11.92
N VAL A 473 0.76 8.06 -12.92
CA VAL A 473 -0.50 7.43 -13.33
C VAL A 473 -0.43 7.14 -14.84
N GLY A 474 -0.44 5.86 -15.22
CA GLY A 474 -0.50 5.42 -16.60
C GLY A 474 -1.92 5.57 -17.17
N LEU A 475 -2.04 6.10 -18.38
CA LEU A 475 -3.33 6.36 -19.03
C LEU A 475 -3.51 5.45 -20.25
N LEU A 476 -4.58 4.67 -20.25
CA LEU A 476 -5.06 3.98 -21.44
C LEU A 476 -6.15 4.82 -22.10
N ILE A 477 -5.85 5.36 -23.27
CA ILE A 477 -6.79 6.17 -24.05
C ILE A 477 -7.42 5.32 -25.14
N SER A 478 -8.74 5.44 -25.31
CA SER A 478 -9.49 4.71 -26.33
C SER A 478 -9.01 5.07 -27.73
N LYS A 479 -9.01 4.09 -28.63
CA LYS A 479 -8.68 4.33 -30.04
C LYS A 479 -9.70 5.27 -30.67
N LYS A 480 -9.26 6.02 -31.68
CA LYS A 480 -10.16 6.80 -32.52
C LYS A 480 -11.04 5.83 -33.34
N PRO A 481 -12.35 6.06 -33.47
CA PRO A 481 -13.20 5.32 -34.40
C PRO A 481 -12.67 5.43 -35.83
N SER A 482 -12.84 4.36 -36.61
CA SER A 482 -12.50 4.34 -38.03
C SER A 482 -13.26 5.46 -38.76
N GLY A 483 -12.53 6.34 -39.46
CA GLY A 483 -13.11 7.49 -40.18
C GLY A 483 -13.07 8.83 -39.42
N PHE A 484 -12.60 8.88 -38.17
CA PHE A 484 -12.44 10.16 -37.46
C PHE A 484 -11.28 10.98 -38.06
N VAL A 485 -11.62 12.12 -38.67
CA VAL A 485 -10.65 13.09 -39.21
C VAL A 485 -10.46 14.22 -38.18
N GLY A 486 -9.25 14.33 -37.60
CA GLY A 486 -8.90 15.40 -36.68
C GLY A 486 -8.08 14.97 -35.45
N ASN A 487 -7.63 15.97 -34.68
CA ASN A 487 -6.96 15.75 -33.40
C ASN A 487 -8.01 15.59 -32.30
N ARG A 488 -8.02 14.44 -31.62
CA ARG A 488 -8.83 14.23 -30.41
C ARG A 488 -8.14 14.97 -29.26
N ARG A 489 -8.85 15.91 -28.65
CA ARG A 489 -8.41 16.59 -27.43
C ARG A 489 -9.07 15.93 -26.23
N ILE A 490 -8.29 15.54 -25.23
CA ILE A 490 -8.82 15.07 -23.95
C ILE A 490 -8.31 16.05 -22.91
N ASP A 491 -9.25 16.66 -22.20
CA ASP A 491 -8.96 17.67 -21.20
C ASP A 491 -8.83 16.99 -19.83
N LEU A 492 -7.61 17.02 -19.30
CA LEU A 492 -7.26 16.52 -17.97
C LEU A 492 -7.09 17.66 -16.96
N SER A 493 -7.49 18.88 -17.32
CA SER A 493 -7.26 20.08 -16.51
C SER A 493 -8.13 20.11 -15.26
N TRP A 494 -9.44 19.87 -15.37
CA TRP A 494 -10.34 19.94 -14.21
C TRP A 494 -10.03 18.92 -13.10
N PRO A 495 -9.72 17.62 -13.38
CA PRO A 495 -9.33 16.66 -12.35
C PRO A 495 -8.00 17.05 -11.70
N ALA A 496 -7.05 17.55 -12.49
CA ALA A 496 -5.76 18.01 -12.01
C ALA A 496 -5.93 19.23 -11.08
N GLN A 497 -6.71 20.23 -11.50
CA GLN A 497 -7.01 21.42 -10.70
C GLN A 497 -7.72 21.07 -9.40
N GLU A 498 -8.75 20.25 -9.43
CA GLU A 498 -9.44 19.85 -8.20
C GLU A 498 -8.56 19.02 -7.26
N PHE A 499 -7.67 18.18 -7.81
CA PHE A 499 -6.68 17.48 -6.99
C PHE A 499 -5.69 18.45 -6.34
N LEU A 500 -5.18 19.44 -7.09
CA LEU A 500 -4.32 20.48 -6.55
C LEU A 500 -5.03 21.27 -5.45
N MET A 501 -6.30 21.64 -5.64
CA MET A 501 -7.11 22.32 -4.62
C MET A 501 -7.28 21.44 -3.37
N LEU A 502 -7.59 20.15 -3.54
CA LEU A 502 -7.73 19.20 -2.43
C LEU A 502 -6.48 19.13 -1.55
N ILE A 503 -5.29 19.20 -2.14
CA ILE A 503 -4.03 19.19 -1.40
C ILE A 503 -3.76 20.56 -0.75
N LYS A 504 -3.89 21.65 -1.53
CA LYS A 504 -3.56 23.02 -1.09
C LYS A 504 -4.48 23.58 0.00
N GLN A 505 -5.69 23.02 0.16
CA GLN A 505 -6.65 23.42 1.20
C GLN A 505 -6.39 22.77 2.57
N THR A 506 -5.40 21.87 2.68
CA THR A 506 -5.08 21.25 3.97
C THR A 506 -4.20 22.17 4.82
N GLU A 507 -4.38 22.13 6.14
CA GLU A 507 -3.57 22.92 7.09
C GLU A 507 -2.07 22.59 7.04
N MET A 508 -1.71 21.40 6.53
CA MET A 508 -0.33 20.97 6.34
C MET A 508 0.35 21.65 5.15
N TRP A 509 -0.41 22.25 4.23
CA TRP A 509 0.15 22.87 3.03
C TRP A 509 0.73 24.25 3.34
N ASN A 510 2.03 24.42 3.11
CA ASN A 510 2.69 25.72 3.20
C ASN A 510 3.14 26.21 1.81
N PRO A 511 2.51 27.27 1.25
CA PRO A 511 2.83 27.76 -0.09
C PRO A 511 4.21 28.42 -0.20
N GLU A 512 4.87 28.78 0.89
CA GLU A 512 6.20 29.42 0.86
C GLU A 512 7.33 28.42 0.58
N ASN A 513 7.14 27.16 0.99
CA ASN A 513 8.20 26.16 0.96
C ASN A 513 7.76 24.78 0.41
N MET A 514 6.55 24.68 -0.13
CA MET A 514 6.03 23.48 -0.79
C MET A 514 5.52 23.79 -2.18
N PHE A 515 5.81 22.88 -3.10
CA PHE A 515 5.43 22.96 -4.51
C PHE A 515 4.81 21.64 -4.92
N ILE A 516 3.76 21.71 -5.73
CA ILE A 516 3.09 20.53 -6.28
C ILE A 516 2.75 20.79 -7.74
N ASN A 517 3.20 19.88 -8.61
CA ASN A 517 3.11 20.01 -10.04
C ASN A 517 2.51 18.73 -10.65
N ILE A 518 1.61 18.91 -11.61
CA ILE A 518 1.05 17.80 -12.39
C ILE A 518 1.49 17.98 -13.84
N ARG A 519 2.17 16.98 -14.39
CA ARG A 519 2.74 17.02 -15.74
C ARG A 519 2.28 15.85 -16.57
N PHE A 520 2.18 16.08 -17.86
CA PHE A 520 1.84 15.05 -18.82
C PHE A 520 3.08 14.61 -19.58
N PHE A 521 3.26 13.30 -19.71
CA PHE A 521 4.36 12.68 -20.45
C PHE A 521 3.84 11.70 -21.49
N LYS A 522 4.42 11.74 -22.69
CA LYS A 522 4.44 10.55 -23.57
C LYS A 522 5.52 9.59 -23.11
N ASN A 523 5.38 8.32 -23.46
CA ASN A 523 6.39 7.30 -23.14
C ASN A 523 7.83 7.67 -23.60
N LEU A 524 7.96 8.34 -24.74
CA LEU A 524 9.23 8.86 -25.28
C LEU A 524 9.88 9.95 -24.42
N GLU A 525 9.07 10.65 -23.62
CA GLU A 525 9.48 11.80 -22.80
C GLU A 525 9.69 11.40 -21.33
N LEU A 526 9.40 10.15 -20.97
CA LEU A 526 9.52 9.67 -19.59
C LEU A 526 10.96 9.86 -19.07
N PRO A 527 11.12 10.33 -17.81
CA PRO A 527 12.43 10.50 -17.19
C PRO A 527 13.21 9.19 -17.13
N VAL A 528 14.52 9.27 -17.36
CA VAL A 528 15.37 8.08 -17.50
C VAL A 528 15.46 7.26 -16.21
N TYR A 529 15.32 7.92 -15.04
CA TYR A 529 15.38 7.28 -13.73
C TYR A 529 14.25 6.28 -13.47
N VAL A 530 13.15 6.30 -14.24
CA VAL A 530 12.06 5.31 -14.10
C VAL A 530 12.43 3.95 -14.71
N PHE A 531 13.49 3.89 -15.51
CA PHE A 531 13.96 2.67 -16.17
C PHE A 531 15.22 2.14 -15.49
N LYS A 532 15.20 0.87 -15.08
CA LYS A 532 16.36 0.20 -14.46
C LYS A 532 17.61 0.18 -15.34
N SER A 533 17.44 0.23 -16.66
CA SER A 533 18.53 0.30 -17.63
C SER A 533 19.26 1.64 -17.63
N GLY A 534 18.71 2.69 -17.01
CA GLY A 534 19.21 4.04 -17.15
C GLY A 534 19.10 4.58 -18.58
N VAL A 535 18.23 4.00 -19.42
CA VAL A 535 17.97 4.42 -20.80
C VAL A 535 16.48 4.29 -21.10
N ASN A 536 15.88 5.32 -21.71
CA ASN A 536 14.50 5.24 -22.17
C ASN A 536 14.43 4.37 -23.46
N PRO A 537 13.80 3.19 -23.41
CA PRO A 537 13.79 2.22 -24.51
C PRO A 537 12.98 2.66 -25.73
N PHE A 538 12.16 3.71 -25.61
CA PHE A 538 11.35 4.22 -26.71
C PHE A 538 12.12 5.23 -27.57
N ILE A 539 13.20 5.82 -27.04
CA ILE A 539 14.06 6.71 -27.80
C ILE A 539 14.89 5.85 -28.76
N GLN A 540 14.59 5.92 -30.05
CA GLN A 540 15.46 5.33 -31.07
C GLN A 540 16.78 6.11 -31.07
N THR A 541 17.87 5.48 -30.63
CA THR A 541 19.19 5.99 -30.92
C THR A 541 19.37 5.93 -32.43
N HIS A 542 19.33 7.08 -33.10
CA HIS A 542 19.89 7.17 -34.43
C HIS A 542 21.39 6.92 -34.29
N ASP A 543 21.79 5.68 -34.52
CA ASP A 543 23.20 5.30 -34.68
C ASP A 543 23.76 6.10 -35.88
N PRO A 544 24.68 7.05 -35.67
CA PRO A 544 25.20 7.90 -36.76
C PRO A 544 25.96 7.10 -37.82
N LEU A 545 26.27 5.82 -37.55
CA LEU A 545 27.10 4.96 -38.40
C LEU A 545 26.31 4.14 -39.43
N LYS A 546 24.98 4.25 -39.50
CA LYS A 546 24.16 3.57 -40.53
C LYS A 546 23.64 4.49 -41.63
N LEU A 547 24.26 5.65 -41.82
CA LEU A 547 24.01 6.54 -42.97
C LEU A 547 25.20 6.59 -43.94
N ASN A 548 25.79 5.44 -44.29
CA ASN A 548 26.71 5.34 -45.41
C ASN A 548 26.72 3.92 -46.00
N LYS A 549 25.66 3.59 -46.74
CA LYS A 549 25.75 2.68 -47.89
C LYS A 549 25.06 3.37 -49.05
N GLN A 550 25.81 4.24 -49.72
CA GLN A 550 25.49 4.69 -51.06
C GLN A 550 25.46 3.48 -52.00
N LEU A 551 24.38 3.35 -52.78
CA LEU A 551 24.41 2.56 -54.01
C LEU A 551 25.27 3.31 -55.05
N PRO A 552 26.10 2.63 -55.86
CA PRO A 552 26.82 3.29 -56.94
C PRO A 552 25.91 3.41 -58.16
N THR A 553 25.69 4.64 -58.62
CA THR A 553 25.07 4.94 -59.92
C THR A 553 26.16 5.19 -60.96
N ASN A 554 26.12 4.39 -62.04
CA ASN A 554 26.99 4.49 -63.20
C ASN A 554 26.88 5.87 -63.89
N HIS A 555 28.04 6.43 -64.24
CA HIS A 555 28.17 7.53 -65.20
C HIS A 555 28.15 6.99 -66.64
N SER A 556 27.38 7.65 -67.51
CA SER A 556 27.69 7.77 -68.94
C SER A 556 27.15 9.10 -69.44
N SER A 557 27.85 9.66 -70.42
CA SER A 557 28.02 11.06 -70.76
C SER A 557 27.08 11.59 -71.85
N ASP A 558 27.15 12.92 -72.01
CA ASP A 558 27.06 13.72 -73.24
C ASP A 558 25.76 14.44 -73.66
N ASN A 559 25.94 15.77 -73.72
CA ASN A 559 25.53 16.77 -74.72
C ASN A 559 24.13 17.45 -74.70
N GLU A 560 24.21 18.79 -74.67
CA GLU A 560 23.26 19.90 -74.93
C GLU A 560 22.53 19.86 -76.31
N PRO A 561 21.65 20.84 -76.72
CA PRO A 561 21.22 22.11 -76.09
C PRO A 561 19.70 22.47 -76.18
N SER A 562 19.34 23.65 -75.61
CA SER A 562 18.33 24.67 -76.05
C SER A 562 17.05 24.97 -75.20
N ASN A 563 17.10 26.10 -74.45
CA ASN A 563 16.19 27.28 -74.35
C ASN A 563 14.63 27.18 -74.47
N PRO A 564 13.82 28.19 -74.00
CA PRO A 564 13.70 28.79 -72.66
C PRO A 564 12.20 29.10 -72.26
N SER A 565 12.01 29.86 -71.16
CA SER A 565 10.80 30.63 -70.71
C SER A 565 10.18 30.10 -69.40
N SER A 566 9.70 30.89 -68.44
CA SER A 566 9.68 32.32 -68.15
C SER A 566 9.12 32.50 -66.71
N GLY A 567 9.36 33.65 -66.07
CA GLY A 567 8.46 34.14 -65.02
C GLY A 567 8.99 34.23 -63.57
N LYS A 568 9.95 35.13 -63.33
CA LYS A 568 10.19 35.75 -62.01
C LYS A 568 9.01 36.65 -61.63
N LYS A 569 8.69 36.74 -60.33
CA LYS A 569 8.50 38.04 -59.65
C LYS A 569 8.75 37.91 -58.13
N THR A 570 9.84 38.52 -57.73
CA THR A 570 10.32 38.83 -56.38
C THR A 570 9.98 40.29 -56.06
N ARG A 571 9.71 40.64 -54.79
CA ARG A 571 10.37 41.73 -54.01
C ARG A 571 9.70 41.92 -52.64
N ILE A 572 10.42 41.77 -51.51
CA ILE A 572 11.27 42.76 -50.76
C ILE A 572 10.37 43.72 -49.96
N SER A 573 10.21 43.53 -48.64
CA SER A 573 11.04 43.93 -47.47
C SER A 573 10.90 45.41 -47.10
N ASP A 574 10.63 45.70 -45.81
CA ASP A 574 11.54 46.44 -44.92
C ASP A 574 10.95 46.66 -43.51
N THR A 575 11.88 46.74 -42.57
CA THR A 575 11.83 46.80 -41.09
C THR A 575 11.77 48.23 -40.54
N LEU A 576 11.26 48.43 -39.31
CA LEU A 576 11.94 49.09 -38.15
C LEU A 576 10.99 49.50 -36.98
N ASP A 577 11.23 48.91 -35.81
CA ASP A 577 11.47 49.48 -34.46
C ASP A 577 10.59 50.57 -33.76
N LYS A 578 10.29 50.25 -32.46
CA LYS A 578 10.42 51.03 -31.19
C LYS A 578 9.19 51.22 -30.26
N SER A 579 9.29 50.55 -29.09
CA SER A 579 9.15 51.03 -27.67
C SER A 579 7.87 51.70 -27.10
N SER A 580 7.20 50.96 -26.19
CA SER A 580 6.85 51.24 -24.76
C SER A 580 5.87 52.37 -24.29
N ILE A 581 5.11 52.04 -23.21
CA ILE A 581 4.64 52.87 -22.04
C ILE A 581 3.09 53.01 -21.81
N THR A 582 2.63 52.30 -20.76
CA THR A 582 1.64 52.53 -19.65
C THR A 582 0.29 53.30 -19.72
N THR A 583 -0.78 52.58 -19.28
CA THR A 583 -1.90 52.93 -18.32
C THR A 583 -2.90 54.08 -18.60
N PRO A 584 -3.96 54.28 -17.78
CA PRO A 584 -5.17 53.45 -17.56
C PRO A 584 -6.48 54.28 -17.71
N VAL A 585 -7.67 53.66 -17.77
CA VAL A 585 -8.95 54.38 -17.60
C VAL A 585 -9.87 53.65 -16.63
N LEU A 586 -10.18 54.34 -15.52
CA LEU A 586 -11.30 54.11 -14.62
C LEU A 586 -12.59 54.69 -15.22
N ILE A 587 -13.72 53.97 -15.17
CA ILE A 587 -15.04 54.58 -14.98
C ILE A 587 -15.88 53.74 -14.01
N THR A 588 -16.53 54.48 -13.12
CA THR A 588 -17.30 54.18 -11.92
C THR A 588 -18.78 53.83 -12.15
N ASN A 589 -19.30 52.97 -11.26
CA ASN A 589 -20.58 53.03 -10.51
C ASN A 589 -22.00 53.06 -11.16
N GLN A 590 -22.83 52.16 -10.58
CA GLN A 590 -24.20 52.34 -10.04
C GLN A 590 -25.47 51.86 -10.82
N ILE A 591 -26.15 50.88 -10.17
CA ILE A 591 -27.55 50.82 -9.67
C ILE A 591 -28.76 50.57 -10.61
N SER A 592 -29.50 49.49 -10.25
CA SER A 592 -30.96 49.19 -10.39
C SER A 592 -31.48 48.94 -11.82
N ASN A 593 -32.52 48.11 -12.10
CA ASN A 593 -33.70 47.71 -11.34
C ASN A 593 -34.29 46.41 -11.96
N LYS A 594 -35.13 45.71 -11.18
CA LYS A 594 -35.99 44.56 -11.61
C LYS A 594 -37.02 44.99 -12.67
N PRO A 595 -37.76 44.02 -13.28
CA PRO A 595 -39.11 43.77 -12.76
C PRO A 595 -39.52 42.29 -12.58
N HIS A 596 -40.66 42.15 -11.92
CA HIS A 596 -41.33 41.00 -11.32
C HIS A 596 -42.28 40.22 -12.26
N LEU A 597 -42.87 39.14 -11.69
CA LEU A 597 -44.16 38.42 -11.93
C LEU A 597 -44.05 37.05 -12.64
N ASN A 598 -44.76 35.97 -12.27
CA ASN A 598 -45.56 35.58 -11.08
C ASN A 598 -46.02 34.09 -11.26
N ILE A 599 -46.13 33.32 -10.15
CA ILE A 599 -47.26 32.42 -9.72
C ILE A 599 -47.69 31.24 -10.66
N ASP A 600 -47.84 29.96 -10.28
CA ASP A 600 -48.68 29.25 -9.26
C ASP A 600 -47.99 27.92 -8.81
N LYS A 601 -47.96 27.43 -7.57
CA LYS A 601 -48.94 26.96 -6.54
C LYS A 601 -49.66 25.61 -6.78
N LYS A 602 -49.31 24.61 -5.93
CA LYS A 602 -50.09 23.53 -5.24
C LYS A 602 -49.11 22.37 -4.92
N ASN A 603 -49.04 21.68 -3.77
CA ASN A 603 -49.90 21.51 -2.59
C ASN A 603 -49.04 21.09 -1.37
N ILE A 604 -49.60 21.32 -0.18
CA ILE A 604 -49.08 21.10 1.17
C ILE A 604 -49.55 19.74 1.73
N ALA A 605 -48.74 19.08 2.55
CA ALA A 605 -49.20 18.32 3.73
C ALA A 605 -48.06 18.15 4.75
N LEU A 606 -48.18 18.85 5.88
CA LEU A 606 -47.43 18.67 7.13
C LEU A 606 -48.16 17.62 8.00
N VAL A 607 -47.42 16.81 8.76
CA VAL A 607 -47.93 16.10 9.94
C VAL A 607 -46.90 16.17 11.06
N ASP A 608 -47.44 16.48 12.25
CA ASP A 608 -46.80 16.97 13.47
C ASP A 608 -45.98 15.98 14.29
N LEU A 609 -45.07 16.57 15.09
CA LEU A 609 -44.49 16.04 16.32
C LEU A 609 -45.50 16.07 17.48
N PRO A 610 -45.29 15.26 18.53
CA PRO A 610 -45.56 15.76 19.87
C PRO A 610 -44.41 15.52 20.85
N ALA A 611 -44.39 16.41 21.84
CA ALA A 611 -43.44 16.54 22.92
C ALA A 611 -43.76 15.65 24.15
N SER A 612 -42.71 15.46 24.96
CA SER A 612 -42.64 15.30 26.42
C SER A 612 -43.91 14.95 27.22
N ASN A 613 -43.78 13.93 28.09
CA ASN A 613 -44.30 13.99 29.46
C ASN A 613 -43.44 13.16 30.43
N THR A 614 -43.08 13.80 31.53
CA THR A 614 -42.58 13.28 32.80
C THR A 614 -43.74 12.74 33.62
N ASP A 615 -43.61 11.57 34.27
CA ASP A 615 -43.83 11.46 35.73
C ASP A 615 -43.52 10.07 36.34
N SER A 616 -42.72 10.13 37.41
CA SER A 616 -42.72 9.43 38.71
C SER A 616 -43.25 7.98 38.97
N LEU A 617 -42.40 7.23 39.69
CA LEU A 617 -42.65 6.36 40.87
C LEU A 617 -43.60 5.14 40.79
N LYS A 618 -43.02 3.93 40.90
CA LYS A 618 -43.19 2.96 42.03
C LYS A 618 -42.57 1.57 41.76
N LYS A 619 -41.64 1.16 42.63
CA LYS A 619 -41.35 -0.25 43.05
C LYS A 619 -42.43 -0.66 44.08
N PRO A 620 -42.71 -1.97 44.39
CA PRO A 620 -41.70 -2.91 44.95
C PRO A 620 -41.96 -4.44 44.79
N LYS A 621 -41.05 -5.21 45.44
CA LYS A 621 -41.08 -6.62 45.89
C LYS A 621 -40.58 -7.68 44.89
N SER A 622 -39.41 -8.29 45.07
CA SER A 622 -38.92 -9.22 46.13
C SER A 622 -39.62 -10.57 46.11
N ASN A 623 -38.89 -11.62 45.73
CA ASN A 623 -38.95 -12.92 46.39
C ASN A 623 -37.65 -13.69 46.18
N SER A 624 -37.35 -14.49 47.18
CA SER A 624 -36.08 -15.12 47.50
C SER A 624 -36.28 -16.62 47.74
N LEU A 625 -35.15 -17.35 47.79
CA LEU A 625 -34.93 -18.70 48.36
C LEU A 625 -35.36 -19.95 47.56
N SER A 626 -34.38 -20.78 47.21
CA SER A 626 -34.01 -22.07 47.86
C SER A 626 -32.97 -22.80 46.98
N THR A 627 -31.71 -23.04 47.37
CA THR A 627 -31.08 -24.06 48.26
C THR A 627 -31.27 -25.54 47.86
N GLU A 628 -30.11 -26.24 47.85
CA GLU A 628 -29.86 -27.70 47.90
C GLU A 628 -30.10 -28.52 46.61
N ASN A 629 -29.28 -29.48 46.17
CA ASN A 629 -28.39 -30.41 46.88
C ASN A 629 -27.21 -30.92 46.01
N ASP A 630 -26.17 -31.35 46.72
CA ASP A 630 -25.05 -32.18 46.30
C ASP A 630 -25.46 -33.51 45.62
N GLN A 631 -24.63 -34.01 44.70
CA GLN A 631 -24.20 -35.41 44.70
C GLN A 631 -22.99 -35.70 43.79
N GLN A 632 -22.15 -36.61 44.28
CA GLN A 632 -20.78 -36.94 43.88
C GLN A 632 -20.66 -37.91 42.70
N LYS A 633 -19.47 -37.85 42.07
CA LYS A 633 -18.64 -38.93 41.51
C LYS A 633 -19.31 -40.05 40.70
N GLN A 634 -18.90 -40.14 39.42
CA GLN A 634 -18.41 -41.41 38.89
C GLN A 634 -17.31 -41.18 37.83
N VAL A 635 -16.12 -41.67 38.15
CA VAL A 635 -14.96 -41.78 37.28
C VAL A 635 -15.19 -42.97 36.33
N ARG A 636 -15.10 -42.73 35.02
CA ARG A 636 -14.86 -43.78 34.03
C ARG A 636 -13.74 -43.33 33.10
N THR A 637 -12.57 -43.90 33.34
CA THR A 637 -11.40 -43.86 32.47
C THR A 637 -11.74 -44.56 31.15
N PHE A 638 -11.64 -43.85 30.04
CA PHE A 638 -11.55 -44.44 28.71
C PHE A 638 -10.25 -43.95 28.08
N GLU A 639 -9.31 -44.87 27.90
CA GLU A 639 -8.08 -44.67 27.13
C GLU A 639 -8.42 -44.63 25.63
N LEU A 640 -7.87 -43.64 24.92
CA LEU A 640 -7.70 -43.66 23.47
C LEU A 640 -6.25 -43.27 23.11
N PRO A 641 -5.74 -43.75 21.96
CA PRO A 641 -4.33 -44.03 21.73
C PRO A 641 -3.51 -42.82 21.28
N ASN A 642 -2.20 -42.91 21.54
CA ASN A 642 -1.15 -41.97 21.17
C ASN A 642 -1.23 -41.51 19.70
N LEU A 643 -1.48 -40.21 19.52
CA LEU A 643 -1.15 -39.45 18.32
C LEU A 643 -0.06 -38.45 18.69
N THR A 644 1.11 -38.63 18.08
CA THR A 644 2.21 -37.66 18.08
C THR A 644 1.77 -36.41 17.31
N GLU A 645 1.54 -35.30 18.01
CA GLU A 645 1.24 -34.00 17.41
C GLU A 645 2.41 -33.02 17.56
N ASP A 646 2.93 -32.60 16.41
CA ASP A 646 3.57 -31.29 16.22
C ASP A 646 2.52 -30.19 16.51
N LYS A 647 2.70 -29.49 17.63
CA LYS A 647 1.83 -28.37 18.01
C LYS A 647 2.06 -27.16 17.10
N PRO A 648 0.99 -26.47 16.63
CA PRO A 648 1.13 -25.17 16.00
C PRO A 648 1.67 -24.15 17.02
N LEU A 649 2.70 -23.39 16.63
CA LEU A 649 3.17 -22.20 17.34
C LEU A 649 2.07 -21.14 17.42
N ILE A 650 1.18 -21.30 18.39
CA ILE A 650 0.38 -20.22 18.97
C ILE A 650 1.24 -19.69 20.12
N VAL A 651 2.11 -18.72 19.83
CA VAL A 651 2.79 -17.97 20.88
C VAL A 651 1.73 -17.08 21.54
N ASN A 652 1.10 -17.62 22.58
CA ASN A 652 0.61 -16.81 23.69
C ASN A 652 1.84 -16.55 24.55
N SER A 653 2.29 -15.30 24.62
CA SER A 653 3.46 -14.89 25.39
C SER A 653 3.22 -15.07 26.90
N ASN A 654 3.42 -16.29 27.39
CA ASN A 654 3.75 -16.55 28.80
C ASN A 654 5.27 -16.76 28.88
N LEU A 655 6.03 -15.67 28.79
CA LEU A 655 7.47 -15.65 29.06
C LEU A 655 7.68 -15.63 30.58
N LYS A 656 7.59 -16.81 31.23
CA LYS A 656 8.01 -16.97 32.64
C LYS A 656 9.15 -17.94 32.87
N ASP A 657 9.59 -18.71 31.87
CA ASP A 657 10.64 -19.71 32.07
C ASP A 657 11.90 -19.38 31.25
N LEU A 658 12.66 -18.38 31.71
CA LEU A 658 14.09 -18.26 31.42
C LEU A 658 14.78 -17.81 32.72
N GLY A 659 14.83 -18.74 33.68
CA GLY A 659 15.63 -18.66 34.88
C GLY A 659 17.01 -19.29 34.68
N THR A 660 18.03 -18.48 34.88
CA THR A 660 19.30 -18.82 35.58
C THR A 660 19.97 -20.16 35.24
N ILE A 661 20.91 -20.17 34.29
CA ILE A 661 22.10 -21.05 34.36
C ILE A 661 23.31 -20.31 33.76
N LEU A 662 24.16 -19.77 34.64
CA LEU A 662 25.59 -19.63 34.39
C LEU A 662 26.28 -20.78 35.14
N PRO A 663 27.32 -21.39 34.56
CA PRO A 663 28.44 -21.83 35.38
C PRO A 663 29.75 -21.24 34.88
N SER A 664 30.51 -20.77 35.85
CA SER A 664 31.92 -20.45 35.80
C SER A 664 32.80 -21.71 35.74
N ASP A 665 34.03 -21.49 35.28
CA ASP A 665 35.28 -22.22 35.53
C ASP A 665 35.77 -23.32 34.57
N ASN A 666 36.89 -22.95 33.91
CA ASN A 666 38.17 -23.64 33.77
C ASN A 666 38.19 -25.13 33.36
N PHE A 667 38.74 -25.40 32.16
CA PHE A 667 39.82 -26.39 32.00
C PHE A 667 40.72 -26.00 30.81
N GLY A 668 42.03 -26.11 31.02
CA GLY A 668 43.08 -25.65 30.12
C GLY A 668 43.64 -26.70 29.14
N VAL A 669 44.13 -26.14 28.03
CA VAL A 669 45.40 -26.34 27.29
C VAL A 669 45.94 -27.75 26.97
N ASN A 670 46.27 -27.91 25.66
CA ASN A 670 47.38 -28.62 24.97
C ASN A 670 46.89 -29.70 23.98
N ALA A 671 47.38 -29.82 22.73
CA ALA A 671 48.63 -29.36 22.11
C ALA A 671 48.57 -29.33 20.55
N SER A 672 49.32 -28.37 19.96
CA SER A 672 50.21 -28.47 18.76
C SER A 672 49.57 -28.72 17.37
N LEU A 673 49.94 -28.11 16.23
CA LEU A 673 51.23 -27.64 15.70
C LEU A 673 51.04 -26.43 14.72
N ASN A 674 52.03 -25.54 14.71
CA ASN A 674 52.29 -24.45 13.74
C ASN A 674 52.99 -25.00 12.45
N PRO A 675 53.41 -24.18 11.45
CA PRO A 675 52.83 -22.97 10.84
C PRO A 675 52.97 -22.91 9.28
N SER A 676 52.46 -21.82 8.69
CA SER A 676 52.92 -21.15 7.45
C SER A 676 52.73 -21.83 6.09
N LEU A 677 51.99 -21.14 5.20
CA LEU A 677 52.42 -20.87 3.82
C LEU A 677 51.61 -19.71 3.21
N LYS A 678 52.38 -18.79 2.63
CA LYS A 678 51.98 -17.64 1.82
C LYS A 678 51.02 -18.06 0.71
N ASN A 679 50.07 -17.21 0.34
CA ASN A 679 49.51 -17.25 -0.99
C ASN A 679 49.51 -15.87 -1.63
N GLU A 680 50.27 -15.83 -2.71
CA GLU A 680 50.46 -14.72 -3.63
C GLU A 680 49.17 -14.45 -4.42
N SER A 681 48.95 -13.16 -4.60
CA SER A 681 48.17 -12.53 -5.65
C SER A 681 48.36 -13.17 -7.03
N LYS A 682 47.25 -13.60 -7.65
CA LYS A 682 47.11 -13.62 -9.11
C LYS A 682 45.78 -13.01 -9.53
N ASN A 683 45.90 -11.83 -10.13
CA ASN A 683 44.94 -11.24 -11.05
C ASN A 683 44.60 -12.24 -12.15
N VAL A 684 43.31 -12.52 -12.33
CA VAL A 684 42.79 -12.97 -13.62
C VAL A 684 41.59 -12.08 -13.96
N SER A 685 41.80 -11.32 -15.02
CA SER A 685 40.86 -10.45 -15.72
C SER A 685 39.64 -11.23 -16.21
N ASN A 686 38.45 -10.85 -15.74
CA ASN A 686 37.19 -11.24 -16.37
C ASN A 686 36.96 -10.39 -17.62
N SER A 687 37.40 -10.91 -18.77
CA SER A 687 36.90 -10.52 -20.09
C SER A 687 35.98 -11.63 -20.62
N ASN A 688 34.83 -11.20 -21.15
CA ASN A 688 33.85 -11.98 -21.94
C ASN A 688 32.83 -12.82 -21.16
N THR A 689 31.77 -12.17 -20.72
CA THR A 689 30.41 -12.75 -20.75
C THR A 689 29.54 -11.87 -21.64
N GLU A 690 29.50 -12.21 -22.92
CA GLU A 690 28.47 -11.72 -23.83
C GLU A 690 27.08 -12.11 -23.28
N ALA A 691 26.23 -11.10 -23.15
CA ALA A 691 24.84 -11.26 -22.76
C ALA A 691 24.08 -12.03 -23.85
N PHE A 692 23.86 -13.33 -23.63
CA PHE A 692 22.81 -14.07 -24.33
C PHE A 692 21.44 -13.62 -23.79
N LEU A 693 20.90 -12.55 -24.37
CA LEU A 693 19.48 -12.23 -24.31
C LEU A 693 18.71 -13.35 -25.05
N PRO A 694 17.80 -14.09 -24.41
CA PRO A 694 16.85 -14.89 -25.15
C PRO A 694 15.95 -13.93 -25.92
N GLN A 695 15.88 -14.09 -27.23
CA GLN A 695 14.85 -13.47 -28.08
C GLN A 695 13.48 -13.97 -27.64
N ILE A 696 12.88 -13.31 -26.64
CA ILE A 696 11.46 -13.48 -26.31
C ILE A 696 10.69 -12.84 -27.46
N LYS A 697 10.33 -13.67 -28.44
CA LYS A 697 9.31 -13.35 -29.43
C LYS A 697 8.06 -12.87 -28.70
N ASN A 698 7.60 -11.69 -29.08
CA ASN A 698 6.35 -11.05 -28.69
C ASN A 698 5.19 -12.05 -28.49
N ILE A 699 4.96 -12.49 -27.24
CA ILE A 699 3.68 -13.06 -26.84
C ILE A 699 2.74 -11.88 -26.62
N ARG A 700 2.13 -11.47 -27.73
CA ARG A 700 1.10 -10.43 -27.78
C ARG A 700 -0.14 -10.96 -27.07
N ILE A 701 -0.68 -10.19 -26.13
CA ILE A 701 -2.00 -10.46 -25.53
C ILE A 701 -3.04 -10.53 -26.67
N PRO A 702 -3.80 -11.62 -26.82
CA PRO A 702 -4.85 -11.71 -27.84
C PRO A 702 -5.92 -10.61 -27.61
N ASN A 703 -6.39 -9.96 -28.69
CA ASN A 703 -7.36 -8.85 -28.75
C ASN A 703 -6.85 -7.39 -28.79
N ALA A 704 -5.58 -7.13 -29.08
CA ALA A 704 -5.13 -5.77 -29.42
C ALA A 704 -5.41 -5.45 -30.92
N PRO A 705 -6.21 -4.43 -31.28
CA PRO A 705 -6.47 -4.12 -32.69
C PRO A 705 -5.21 -3.58 -33.40
N PRO A 706 -5.12 -3.61 -34.74
CA PRO A 706 -4.00 -3.06 -35.50
C PRO A 706 -3.79 -1.54 -35.25
N GLN A 707 -2.59 -1.05 -35.53
CA GLN A 707 -2.26 0.38 -35.42
C GLN A 707 -2.83 1.18 -36.61
N PRO A 708 -3.56 2.29 -36.38
CA PRO A 708 -3.98 3.20 -37.44
C PRO A 708 -2.87 4.23 -37.79
N PRO A 709 -2.97 4.90 -38.96
CA PRO A 709 -1.99 5.87 -39.46
C PRO A 709 -1.87 7.13 -38.56
N PRO A 710 -0.81 7.94 -38.73
CA PRO A 710 -0.46 9.01 -37.79
C PRO A 710 -1.50 10.14 -37.77
N GLY A 711 -2.26 10.22 -36.67
CA GLY A 711 -3.08 11.37 -36.31
C GLY A 711 -3.07 11.55 -34.79
N GLY A 712 -2.43 12.61 -34.30
CA GLY A 712 -2.10 12.80 -32.88
C GLY A 712 -3.29 12.84 -31.91
N ILE A 713 -3.03 12.47 -30.66
CA ILE A 713 -3.88 12.76 -29.49
C ILE A 713 -3.23 13.98 -28.81
N LYS A 714 -4.01 15.03 -28.55
CA LYS A 714 -3.55 16.20 -27.78
C LYS A 714 -4.19 16.14 -26.40
N LEU A 715 -3.40 15.85 -25.37
CA LEU A 715 -3.84 15.97 -23.98
C LEU A 715 -3.60 17.42 -23.52
N ARG A 716 -4.57 18.00 -22.81
CA ARG A 716 -4.46 19.34 -22.23
C ARG A 716 -4.45 19.23 -20.71
N LEU A 717 -3.46 19.85 -20.10
CA LEU A 717 -3.48 20.27 -18.70
C LEU A 717 -3.60 21.80 -18.69
N ALA A 718 -4.16 22.39 -17.64
CA ALA A 718 -4.15 23.83 -17.48
C ALA A 718 -2.70 24.32 -17.32
N ASP A 719 -2.41 25.50 -17.85
CA ASP A 719 -1.14 26.17 -17.61
C ASP A 719 -1.00 26.44 -16.11
N PRO A 720 0.11 26.07 -15.45
CA PRO A 720 0.32 26.31 -14.01
C PRO A 720 0.24 27.79 -13.60
N GLN A 721 0.27 28.71 -14.57
CA GLN A 721 0.41 30.15 -14.35
C GLN A 721 -0.91 30.88 -14.04
N TYR A 722 -2.07 30.22 -14.09
CA TYR A 722 -3.33 30.86 -13.70
C TYR A 722 -3.65 30.60 -12.22
N HIS A 723 -3.11 31.46 -11.37
CA HIS A 723 -3.59 31.66 -10.00
C HIS A 723 -4.98 32.33 -10.03
N ILE A 724 -5.93 31.77 -9.28
CA ILE A 724 -7.01 32.52 -8.64
C ILE A 724 -6.88 32.28 -7.16
#